data_AF-A0A956F3K6-F1
#
_entry.id   AF-A0A956F3K6-F1
#
_cell.length_a   1.000
_cell.length_b   1.000
_cell.length_c   1.000
_cell.angle_alpha   90.00
_cell.angle_beta   90.00
_cell.angle_gamma   90.00
#
_symmetry.space_group_name_H-M   'P 1'
#
loop_
_entity.id
_entity.type
_entity.pdbx_description
1 polymer ?
#
loop_
_entity_poly.entity_id
_entity_poly.type
_entity_poly.pdbx_seq_one_letter_code
_entity_poly.pdbx_strand_id
1 'polypeptide(L)'
;DAWRFQPVTDAPIDMRCRGQVTPTSGRLSYEVFVEELIAGPEPTIYADVLCSVDGHKAFHARRVGLKLVPDWPMSADAGLLGRFTEPAFPGARPAASVRTEKGDFTFDYRSLLACAWGRPSEAFGPMYARYDGPPDFVPMAVPRLPGPPYHFLTRVVDVQGPIGEPKPGASVVVEYDIPADSWYFAENGARSMPYCVLLEAALQPCGWLASYVGGALGDSEVMFRNLDGTGTLKAELLDNAGILRSEVKLTKVSRSAGMTLVGFDVQCFLGDRLVYDMTTMFGFFPPDALKNQVGLGVSPADKALLERESNFSADLTARSGPYYERSARLPGSKLDMLERITGYWPGEGSHGLGAMRGEKRVRSGDWYFKAHFFQDPVQPGSLGIEAMIQLLQLWMLEQGLDAGIPDARFEPIALDQALTWKYRGQVVPHNDTVTTTLEITEQRVENGSALCVANASLWVDGIRIYEAQNLGMRIVSGAPPSSLKQRAGSTEHNSENAARSSSAGTGQLTERYSLQATPWLADHCPTYARPALPMMSVVDLLGRAVEDAARPLQLVRLKDVQLAGWIDFDGDQERVLRTEVTALPDQGNLKAFRVVLFDVSEAEPAQLAAAVALAGQRPAAPAALPKLSGDTLEDPYAAARLFHGPAFQLLKRATEAPLPAATVGASAVLDAGAAAVPHGLLHPALLDAGLHAIPHDRLERWAAVPPGRVGYPARVLEFNVYAPMPQQGEVRCEVRADGFLLEPDLPRFRLQWIGEHGVSAEMLLAEACFPQGKLGALPPLERRAFLRDKRYVPGASLSRQSGGDTRLSQAEADASNWMPGTLEAVYGTANAGRIAVHEHVAAREQLHPGLLPDGLPLTRPRVVAGRDGDDYLVRDAESSPVAERLDLSSVRNHWTAALGVNGSWLGSDLWEGLIERFVERVVLTAPDAFYALAGKPAIYVANHQVQIESLLITNLLSALSGTQVVTMANAKHEKRWIGWILRSLFSYPGARDPRAIVYFDQSAPDSMFHILADLKQRLSQGDSFFVHAQGTRAQSCREATSKLSSLFVDLAVEQNLPIVPVRFSGGLPVEPCEGKLEFPVGFGRQDYWVGEPIAPEVLSALPYAARRSHVLDAINGLGPAPHGESPHPPDPNFEGEVRRWMQLSGVDEVRATLLMTLVQRVRRAELAGQLGVFDVEEPAAETVALVRAVQTGTLAAPGPLSEWLRALATELCGNQPLQPARVDPMGAA
;
A
#
# COMPACT_ATOMS: atom_id res chain seq x y z
N ASP A 1 -7.74 -26.94 5.53
CA ASP A 1 -7.93 -28.07 6.46
C ASP A 1 -8.50 -29.33 5.79
N ALA A 2 -8.53 -29.42 4.45
CA ALA A 2 -9.12 -30.54 3.72
C ALA A 2 -10.65 -30.66 3.80
N TRP A 3 -11.30 -29.54 4.08
CA TRP A 3 -12.75 -29.45 4.07
C TRP A 3 -13.19 -28.35 3.12
N ARG A 4 -14.34 -28.57 2.47
CA ARG A 4 -15.08 -27.49 1.84
C ARG A 4 -16.53 -27.54 2.23
N PHE A 5 -17.18 -26.39 2.13
CA PHE A 5 -18.62 -26.32 2.19
C PHE A 5 -19.20 -26.84 0.88
N GLN A 6 -20.15 -27.77 0.98
CA GLN A 6 -20.94 -28.28 -0.14
C GLN A 6 -22.43 -28.16 0.20
N PRO A 7 -23.28 -27.67 -0.71
CA PRO A 7 -24.73 -27.80 -0.54
C PRO A 7 -25.14 -29.27 -0.43
N VAL A 8 -26.10 -29.60 0.43
CA VAL A 8 -26.69 -30.95 0.45
C VAL A 8 -27.31 -31.24 -0.93
N THR A 9 -26.93 -32.37 -1.52
CA THR A 9 -27.43 -32.81 -2.83
C THR A 9 -28.80 -33.49 -2.68
N ASP A 10 -29.57 -33.50 -3.77
CA ASP A 10 -30.83 -34.26 -3.88
C ASP A 10 -31.97 -33.83 -2.92
N ALA A 11 -31.81 -32.70 -2.23
CA ALA A 11 -32.84 -32.07 -1.41
C ALA A 11 -33.35 -30.77 -2.08
N PRO A 12 -34.66 -30.63 -2.35
CA PRO A 12 -35.19 -29.38 -2.89
C PRO A 12 -35.16 -28.27 -1.82
N ILE A 13 -34.71 -27.08 -2.20
CA ILE A 13 -34.71 -25.89 -1.34
C ILE A 13 -35.91 -25.01 -1.71
N ASP A 14 -36.84 -24.79 -0.77
CA ASP A 14 -37.95 -23.84 -0.97
C ASP A 14 -37.40 -22.42 -0.84
N MET A 15 -37.14 -21.78 -1.98
CA MET A 15 -36.63 -20.42 -2.07
C MET A 15 -37.76 -19.45 -2.39
N ARG A 16 -37.91 -18.43 -1.55
CA ARG A 16 -38.84 -17.32 -1.74
C ARG A 16 -38.05 -16.05 -1.95
N CYS A 17 -37.84 -15.72 -3.22
CA CYS A 17 -37.26 -14.45 -3.64
C CYS A 17 -38.38 -13.43 -3.80
N ARG A 18 -38.48 -12.48 -2.88
CA ARG A 18 -39.53 -11.45 -2.86
C ARG A 18 -38.98 -10.02 -2.95
N GLY A 19 -37.67 -9.84 -2.85
CA GLY A 19 -36.96 -8.58 -3.03
C GLY A 19 -35.67 -8.75 -3.84
N GLN A 20 -35.06 -7.64 -4.23
CA GLN A 20 -33.84 -7.58 -5.04
C GLN A 20 -32.74 -6.81 -4.31
N VAL A 21 -31.51 -7.27 -4.46
CA VAL A 21 -30.32 -6.51 -4.05
C VAL A 21 -29.89 -5.66 -5.24
N THR A 22 -29.73 -4.35 -5.03
CA THR A 22 -29.35 -3.43 -6.10
C THR A 22 -28.20 -2.53 -5.62
N PRO A 23 -27.55 -1.76 -6.50
CA PRO A 23 -26.48 -0.85 -6.11
C PRO A 23 -26.87 0.21 -5.05
N THR A 24 -28.16 0.37 -4.72
CA THR A 24 -28.67 1.26 -3.66
C THR A 24 -28.78 0.61 -2.29
N SER A 25 -28.73 -0.72 -2.21
CA SER A 25 -28.97 -1.45 -0.96
C SER A 25 -27.87 -1.09 0.05
N GLY A 26 -28.26 -0.46 1.16
CA GLY A 26 -27.35 0.11 2.14
C GLY A 26 -26.82 -0.91 3.15
N ARG A 27 -27.63 -1.92 3.48
CA ARG A 27 -27.24 -3.02 4.37
C ARG A 27 -27.89 -4.33 3.96
N LEU A 28 -27.05 -5.36 3.89
CA LEU A 28 -27.47 -6.74 3.76
C LEU A 28 -27.30 -7.42 5.11
N SER A 29 -28.41 -7.88 5.68
CA SER A 29 -28.39 -8.67 6.91
C SER A 29 -28.76 -10.10 6.59
N TYR A 30 -27.92 -11.05 6.97
CA TYR A 30 -28.18 -12.47 6.84
C TYR A 30 -28.46 -13.05 8.22
N GLU A 31 -29.66 -13.58 8.39
CA GLU A 31 -30.06 -14.31 9.58
C GLU A 31 -30.10 -15.81 9.24
N VAL A 32 -29.43 -16.61 10.05
CA VAL A 32 -29.33 -18.06 9.85
C VAL A 32 -29.99 -18.73 11.04
N PHE A 33 -31.12 -19.40 10.79
CA PHE A 33 -31.85 -20.15 11.81
C PHE A 33 -31.53 -21.63 11.64
N VAL A 34 -30.62 -22.14 12.47
CA VAL A 34 -30.22 -23.55 12.45
C VAL A 34 -31.41 -24.41 12.90
N GLU A 35 -31.95 -25.21 11.99
CA GLU A 35 -33.08 -26.12 12.24
C GLU A 35 -32.55 -27.49 12.72
N GLU A 36 -31.47 -27.96 12.13
CA GLU A 36 -30.92 -29.29 12.39
C GLU A 36 -29.40 -29.31 12.23
N LEU A 37 -28.72 -30.02 13.13
CA LEU A 37 -27.29 -30.28 13.05
C LEU A 37 -27.07 -31.79 13.16
N ILE A 38 -26.48 -32.36 12.12
CA ILE A 38 -26.12 -33.77 12.04
C ILE A 38 -24.62 -33.86 12.24
N ALA A 39 -24.20 -34.29 13.44
CA ALA A 39 -22.80 -34.50 13.80
C ALA A 39 -22.24 -35.83 13.24
N GLY A 40 -22.54 -36.11 11.97
CA GLY A 40 -22.05 -37.28 11.25
C GLY A 40 -20.62 -37.08 10.72
N PRO A 41 -20.07 -38.07 9.98
CA PRO A 41 -18.74 -37.97 9.37
C PRO A 41 -18.60 -36.82 8.37
N GLU A 42 -19.70 -36.43 7.71
CA GLU A 42 -19.86 -35.16 7.01
C GLU A 42 -20.80 -34.26 7.84
N PRO A 43 -20.27 -33.40 8.73
CA PRO A 43 -21.09 -32.52 9.54
C PRO A 43 -22.03 -31.71 8.65
N THR A 44 -23.33 -31.91 8.85
CA THR A 44 -24.36 -31.29 8.01
C THR A 44 -25.21 -30.39 8.87
N ILE A 45 -25.41 -29.16 8.41
CA ILE A 45 -26.30 -28.20 9.02
C ILE A 45 -27.44 -27.91 8.05
N TYR A 46 -28.67 -27.96 8.53
CA TYR A 46 -29.82 -27.40 7.83
C TYR A 46 -30.24 -26.13 8.55
N ALA A 47 -30.34 -25.05 7.80
CA ALA A 47 -30.76 -23.77 8.34
C ALA A 47 -31.71 -23.05 7.39
N ASP A 48 -32.63 -22.29 7.96
CA ASP A 48 -33.32 -21.26 7.20
C ASP A 48 -32.38 -20.07 7.04
N VAL A 49 -32.15 -19.66 5.79
CA VAL A 49 -31.34 -18.49 5.46
C VAL A 49 -32.28 -17.39 5.05
N LEU A 50 -32.35 -16.35 5.88
CA LEU A 50 -33.12 -15.16 5.62
C LEU A 50 -32.15 -14.01 5.31
N CYS A 51 -32.17 -13.53 4.08
CA CYS A 51 -31.50 -12.29 3.72
C CYS A 51 -32.52 -11.15 3.74
N SER A 52 -32.22 -10.16 4.56
CA SER A 52 -32.95 -8.91 4.64
C SER A 52 -32.11 -7.82 3.99
N VAL A 53 -32.71 -7.07 3.07
CA VAL A 53 -32.13 -5.90 2.42
C VAL A 53 -32.73 -4.67 3.09
N ASP A 54 -31.90 -3.86 3.73
CA ASP A 54 -32.33 -2.64 4.44
C ASP A 54 -33.45 -2.94 5.46
N GLY A 55 -33.37 -4.10 6.11
CA GLY A 55 -34.36 -4.61 7.07
C GLY A 55 -35.54 -5.37 6.47
N HIS A 56 -35.80 -5.30 5.16
CA HIS A 56 -36.89 -6.02 4.54
C HIS A 56 -36.47 -7.43 4.11
N LYS A 57 -37.24 -8.44 4.50
CA LYS A 57 -37.06 -9.85 4.12
C LYS A 57 -37.17 -10.02 2.60
N ALA A 58 -36.04 -9.94 1.92
CA ALA A 58 -35.96 -9.95 0.46
C ALA A 58 -35.84 -11.36 -0.07
N PHE A 59 -35.14 -12.22 0.65
CA PHE A 59 -34.87 -13.58 0.24
C PHE A 59 -34.95 -14.50 1.45
N HIS A 60 -35.76 -15.55 1.34
CA HIS A 60 -35.81 -16.61 2.34
C HIS A 60 -35.63 -17.95 1.65
N ALA A 61 -34.59 -18.68 2.02
CA ALA A 61 -34.43 -20.07 1.64
C ALA A 61 -34.65 -20.93 2.87
N ARG A 62 -35.70 -21.75 2.82
CA ARG A 62 -36.02 -22.66 3.91
C ARG A 62 -35.15 -23.91 3.81
N ARG A 63 -34.63 -24.37 4.94
CA ARG A 63 -33.93 -25.64 5.10
C ARG A 63 -32.78 -25.81 4.11
N VAL A 64 -31.98 -24.76 3.95
CA VAL A 64 -30.72 -24.81 3.21
C VAL A 64 -29.80 -25.78 3.93
N GLY A 65 -29.54 -26.91 3.28
CA GLY A 65 -28.57 -27.87 3.75
C GLY A 65 -27.17 -27.46 3.29
N LEU A 66 -26.27 -27.24 4.23
CA LEU A 66 -24.84 -27.11 3.98
C LEU A 66 -24.14 -28.23 4.73
N LYS A 67 -23.33 -28.99 4.02
CA LYS A 67 -22.47 -30.01 4.62
C LYS A 67 -21.01 -29.65 4.44
N LEU A 68 -20.23 -29.94 5.46
CA LEU A 68 -18.79 -29.91 5.38
C LEU A 68 -18.36 -31.27 4.82
N VAL A 69 -17.75 -31.27 3.64
CA VAL A 69 -17.28 -32.49 2.99
C VAL A 69 -15.75 -32.47 2.87
N PRO A 70 -15.09 -33.63 2.98
CA PRO A 70 -13.67 -33.71 2.69
C PRO A 70 -13.39 -33.27 1.25
N ASP A 71 -12.37 -32.43 1.05
CA ASP A 71 -11.89 -32.05 -0.28
C ASP A 71 -10.41 -31.67 -0.28
N TRP A 72 -9.87 -31.53 -1.48
CA TRP A 72 -8.47 -31.21 -1.74
C TRP A 72 -8.35 -29.78 -2.28
N PRO A 73 -7.42 -28.95 -1.77
CA PRO A 73 -7.25 -27.58 -2.26
C PRO A 73 -7.10 -27.50 -3.79
N MET A 74 -6.43 -28.46 -4.41
CA MET A 74 -6.26 -28.51 -5.87
C MET A 74 -7.56 -28.77 -6.66
N SER A 75 -8.57 -29.40 -6.04
CA SER A 75 -9.89 -29.63 -6.66
C SER A 75 -10.80 -28.39 -6.59
N ALA A 76 -10.57 -27.51 -5.60
CA ALA A 76 -11.38 -26.33 -5.36
C ALA A 76 -10.95 -25.09 -6.18
N ASP A 77 -9.70 -25.03 -6.65
CA ASP A 77 -9.16 -23.92 -7.43
C ASP A 77 -8.56 -24.40 -8.77
N ALA A 78 -9.39 -24.38 -9.82
CA ALA A 78 -8.98 -24.74 -11.17
C ALA A 78 -7.93 -23.79 -11.78
N GLY A 79 -7.77 -22.57 -11.22
CA GLY A 79 -6.82 -21.57 -11.67
C GLY A 79 -5.37 -21.87 -11.28
N LEU A 80 -5.15 -22.74 -10.29
CA LEU A 80 -3.80 -23.14 -9.83
C LEU A 80 -2.98 -23.81 -10.93
N LEU A 81 -3.64 -24.58 -11.81
CA LEU A 81 -2.98 -25.28 -12.92
C LEU A 81 -2.90 -24.42 -14.19
N GLY A 82 -3.74 -23.39 -14.33
CA GLY A 82 -3.78 -22.52 -15.51
C GLY A 82 -2.60 -21.54 -15.61
N ARG A 83 -1.85 -21.35 -14.53
CA ARG A 83 -0.67 -20.47 -14.47
C ARG A 83 0.62 -21.13 -14.96
N PHE A 84 0.61 -22.44 -15.22
CA PHE A 84 1.75 -23.20 -15.70
C PHE A 84 1.38 -23.98 -16.95
N THR A 85 2.09 -23.71 -18.06
CA THR A 85 1.96 -24.48 -19.31
C THR A 85 3.31 -25.10 -19.64
N GLU A 86 3.42 -26.42 -19.72
CA GLU A 86 4.68 -27.07 -20.11
C GLU A 86 4.85 -27.09 -21.64
N PRO A 87 6.03 -26.77 -22.20
CA PRO A 87 7.22 -26.19 -21.55
C PRO A 87 7.23 -24.64 -21.59
N ALA A 88 7.41 -23.99 -20.44
CA ALA A 88 7.50 -22.53 -20.32
C ALA A 88 8.92 -21.94 -20.54
N PHE A 89 9.99 -22.74 -20.33
CA PHE A 89 11.38 -22.28 -20.42
C PHE A 89 12.19 -22.99 -21.53
N PRO A 90 13.00 -22.26 -22.32
CA PRO A 90 13.92 -22.86 -23.29
C PRO A 90 14.93 -23.79 -22.62
N GLY A 91 15.02 -25.04 -23.11
CA GLY A 91 15.97 -26.05 -22.59
C GLY A 91 15.41 -26.95 -21.49
N ALA A 92 14.15 -26.78 -21.09
CA ALA A 92 13.51 -27.65 -20.11
C ALA A 92 13.31 -29.08 -20.66
N ARG A 93 13.51 -30.09 -19.81
CA ARG A 93 13.35 -31.50 -20.20
C ARG A 93 11.89 -31.96 -20.02
N PRO A 94 11.43 -32.97 -20.79
CA PRO A 94 10.11 -33.56 -20.56
C PRO A 94 10.08 -34.29 -19.21
N ALA A 95 8.90 -34.32 -18.59
CA ALA A 95 8.70 -35.05 -17.34
C ALA A 95 8.90 -36.56 -17.52
N ALA A 96 9.59 -37.18 -16.56
CA ALA A 96 9.79 -38.61 -16.48
C ALA A 96 8.46 -39.32 -16.20
N SER A 97 8.34 -40.55 -16.70
CA SER A 97 7.19 -41.41 -16.44
C SER A 97 7.64 -42.78 -15.97
N VAL A 98 6.88 -43.38 -15.07
CA VAL A 98 7.11 -44.75 -14.58
C VAL A 98 5.92 -45.62 -14.92
N ARG A 99 6.19 -46.89 -15.23
CA ARG A 99 5.15 -47.85 -15.53
C ARG A 99 4.51 -48.36 -14.24
N THR A 100 3.21 -48.13 -14.09
CA THR A 100 2.40 -48.64 -12.98
C THR A 100 1.47 -49.76 -13.46
N GLU A 101 0.78 -50.42 -12.53
CA GLU A 101 -0.25 -51.42 -12.85
C GLU A 101 -1.40 -50.86 -13.70
N LYS A 102 -1.64 -49.54 -13.67
CA LYS A 102 -2.70 -48.83 -14.42
C LYS A 102 -2.21 -48.11 -15.68
N GLY A 103 -0.94 -48.29 -16.07
CA GLY A 103 -0.32 -47.59 -17.20
C GLY A 103 0.82 -46.68 -16.78
N ASP A 104 1.31 -45.86 -17.71
CA ASP A 104 2.40 -44.92 -17.45
C ASP A 104 1.89 -43.74 -16.61
N PHE A 105 2.63 -43.38 -15.56
CA PHE A 105 2.35 -42.26 -14.68
C PHE A 105 3.46 -41.22 -14.82
N THR A 106 3.10 -40.00 -15.22
CA THR A 106 4.04 -38.91 -15.50
C THR A 106 4.18 -37.98 -14.30
N PHE A 107 5.41 -37.56 -14.00
CA PHE A 107 5.73 -36.69 -12.86
C PHE A 107 5.89 -35.23 -13.29
N ASP A 108 4.83 -34.68 -13.87
CA ASP A 108 4.71 -33.29 -14.33
C ASP A 108 4.32 -32.33 -13.18
N TYR A 109 4.21 -31.03 -13.49
CA TYR A 109 3.82 -30.03 -12.49
C TYR A 109 2.52 -30.36 -11.74
N ARG A 110 1.52 -30.92 -12.44
CA ARG A 110 0.24 -31.29 -11.83
C ARG A 110 0.45 -32.36 -10.76
N SER A 111 1.24 -33.39 -11.05
CA SER A 111 1.54 -34.45 -10.07
C SER A 111 2.32 -33.92 -8.85
N LEU A 112 3.26 -32.99 -9.07
CA LEU A 112 4.07 -32.40 -8.00
C LEU A 112 3.25 -31.48 -7.11
N LEU A 113 2.38 -30.67 -7.70
CA LEU A 113 1.43 -29.86 -6.95
C LEU A 113 0.40 -30.74 -6.21
N ALA A 114 -0.01 -31.87 -6.79
CA ALA A 114 -0.87 -32.83 -6.10
C ALA A 114 -0.19 -33.42 -4.84
N CYS A 115 1.13 -33.57 -4.87
CA CYS A 115 1.91 -34.00 -3.69
C CYS A 115 1.82 -32.99 -2.52
N ALA A 116 1.55 -31.71 -2.81
CA ALA A 116 1.30 -30.68 -1.81
C ALA A 116 -0.19 -30.57 -1.43
N TRP A 117 -1.07 -30.42 -2.43
CA TRP A 117 -2.45 -29.94 -2.25
C TRP A 117 -3.53 -30.82 -2.93
N GLY A 118 -3.15 -31.93 -3.54
CA GLY A 118 -4.06 -32.84 -4.24
C GLY A 118 -4.22 -34.19 -3.56
N ARG A 119 -4.91 -35.09 -4.25
CA ARG A 119 -5.04 -36.48 -3.82
C ARG A 119 -3.66 -37.17 -3.85
N PRO A 120 -3.27 -37.90 -2.80
CA PRO A 120 -2.02 -38.68 -2.82
C PRO A 120 -1.84 -39.56 -4.07
N SER A 121 -2.91 -40.16 -4.59
CA SER A 121 -2.83 -40.95 -5.82
C SER A 121 -2.61 -40.13 -7.10
N GLU A 122 -2.95 -38.85 -7.11
CA GLU A 122 -2.64 -37.93 -8.21
C GLU A 122 -1.17 -37.49 -8.20
N ALA A 123 -0.45 -37.71 -7.09
CA ALA A 123 0.98 -37.42 -6.98
C ALA A 123 1.87 -38.60 -7.36
N PHE A 124 1.45 -39.83 -7.03
CA PHE A 124 2.31 -41.01 -7.15
C PHE A 124 1.58 -42.26 -7.71
N GLY A 125 0.32 -42.13 -8.11
CA GLY A 125 -0.46 -43.22 -8.66
C GLY A 125 -1.06 -44.18 -7.62
N PRO A 126 -1.41 -45.42 -8.04
CA PRO A 126 -2.26 -46.32 -7.25
C PRO A 126 -1.76 -46.69 -5.84
N MET A 127 -0.44 -46.68 -5.59
CA MET A 127 0.10 -47.08 -4.28
C MET A 127 -0.33 -46.15 -3.13
N TYR A 128 -0.69 -44.91 -3.44
CA TYR A 128 -1.17 -43.94 -2.46
C TYR A 128 -2.70 -43.82 -2.44
N ALA A 129 -3.45 -44.59 -3.25
CA ALA A 129 -4.92 -44.50 -3.32
C ALA A 129 -5.62 -44.77 -1.98
N ARG A 130 -5.00 -45.54 -1.08
CA ARG A 130 -5.53 -45.76 0.29
C ARG A 130 -5.58 -44.49 1.15
N TYR A 131 -4.80 -43.46 0.79
CA TYR A 131 -4.76 -42.17 1.47
C TYR A 131 -5.66 -41.11 0.84
N ASP A 132 -6.33 -41.43 -0.29
CA ASP A 132 -7.30 -40.51 -0.89
C ASP A 132 -8.59 -40.39 -0.06
N GLY A 133 -8.86 -41.41 0.76
CA GLY A 133 -10.10 -41.58 1.54
C GLY A 133 -11.33 -41.92 0.67
N PRO A 134 -12.32 -42.68 1.17
CA PRO A 134 -13.67 -42.65 0.61
C PRO A 134 -14.34 -41.30 0.94
N PRO A 135 -15.38 -40.87 0.19
CA PRO A 135 -16.09 -39.60 0.44
C PRO A 135 -16.58 -39.45 1.89
N ASP A 136 -16.91 -40.57 2.54
CA ASP A 136 -17.54 -40.62 3.86
C ASP A 136 -16.55 -40.79 5.04
N PHE A 137 -15.23 -40.67 4.83
CA PHE A 137 -14.22 -40.89 5.88
C PHE A 137 -13.08 -39.86 5.81
N VAL A 138 -12.59 -39.43 6.97
CA VAL A 138 -11.45 -38.50 7.07
C VAL A 138 -10.20 -39.20 6.52
N PRO A 139 -9.53 -38.67 5.48
CA PRO A 139 -8.33 -39.29 4.92
C PRO A 139 -7.24 -39.39 5.98
N MET A 140 -6.59 -40.56 6.08
CA MET A 140 -5.41 -40.73 6.94
C MET A 140 -4.31 -39.77 6.47
N ALA A 141 -3.80 -38.93 7.38
CA ALA A 141 -2.80 -37.94 7.04
C ALA A 141 -1.50 -38.63 6.55
N VAL A 142 -0.94 -38.09 5.47
CA VAL A 142 0.30 -38.55 4.86
C VAL A 142 1.18 -37.32 4.61
N PRO A 143 2.52 -37.42 4.81
CA PRO A 143 3.41 -36.31 4.54
C PRO A 143 3.24 -35.71 3.16
N ARG A 144 3.32 -34.38 3.11
CA ARG A 144 3.13 -33.57 1.90
C ARG A 144 4.40 -32.83 1.54
N LEU A 145 4.40 -32.28 0.34
CA LEU A 145 5.35 -31.22 -0.02
C LEU A 145 4.76 -29.84 0.30
N PRO A 146 5.60 -28.79 0.35
CA PRO A 146 5.14 -27.42 0.37
C PRO A 146 4.34 -27.05 -0.87
N GLY A 147 3.29 -26.25 -0.66
CA GLY A 147 2.45 -25.66 -1.70
C GLY A 147 2.79 -24.18 -1.94
N PRO A 148 2.23 -23.58 -3.00
CA PRO A 148 2.40 -22.17 -3.31
C PRO A 148 2.09 -21.23 -2.12
N PRO A 149 2.86 -20.15 -1.91
CA PRO A 149 3.95 -19.66 -2.75
C PRO A 149 5.33 -20.27 -2.42
N TYR A 150 5.40 -21.37 -1.65
CA TYR A 150 6.63 -22.05 -1.23
C TYR A 150 6.88 -23.38 -1.96
N HIS A 151 6.20 -23.62 -3.08
CA HIS A 151 6.40 -24.82 -3.91
C HIS A 151 7.48 -24.57 -4.95
N PHE A 152 8.60 -25.28 -4.85
CA PHE A 152 9.80 -25.05 -5.66
C PHE A 152 10.19 -26.29 -6.46
N LEU A 153 9.20 -26.96 -7.04
CA LEU A 153 9.41 -28.02 -8.03
C LEU A 153 8.54 -27.73 -9.25
N THR A 154 9.09 -27.95 -10.45
CA THR A 154 8.32 -27.85 -11.69
C THR A 154 8.05 -29.22 -12.28
N ARG A 155 9.05 -30.09 -12.31
CA ARG A 155 8.95 -31.42 -12.95
C ARG A 155 10.06 -32.36 -12.48
N VAL A 156 9.80 -33.66 -12.52
CA VAL A 156 10.85 -34.69 -12.40
C VAL A 156 11.27 -35.09 -13.80
N VAL A 157 12.57 -35.06 -14.10
CA VAL A 157 13.09 -35.32 -15.46
C VAL A 157 13.84 -36.64 -15.59
N ASP A 158 14.28 -37.21 -14.46
CA ASP A 158 14.81 -38.56 -14.38
C ASP A 158 14.54 -39.13 -12.98
N VAL A 159 14.27 -40.43 -12.91
CA VAL A 159 14.13 -41.15 -11.64
C VAL A 159 14.65 -42.57 -11.80
N GLN A 160 15.51 -42.99 -10.87
CA GLN A 160 16.13 -44.30 -10.89
C GLN A 160 15.83 -45.03 -9.58
N GLY A 161 15.39 -46.27 -9.71
CA GLY A 161 14.98 -47.12 -8.59
C GLY A 161 13.47 -47.43 -8.61
N PRO A 162 13.08 -48.58 -8.03
CA PRO A 162 11.69 -49.01 -8.02
C PRO A 162 10.83 -48.10 -7.14
N ILE A 163 9.67 -47.70 -7.67
CA ILE A 163 8.64 -46.98 -6.93
C ILE A 163 8.10 -47.85 -5.78
N GLY A 164 7.88 -47.25 -4.61
CA GLY A 164 7.35 -47.95 -3.42
C GLY A 164 8.35 -48.86 -2.68
N GLU A 165 9.61 -48.91 -3.11
CA GLU A 165 10.65 -49.74 -2.48
C GLU A 165 11.70 -48.89 -1.72
N PRO A 166 11.68 -48.85 -0.38
CA PRO A 166 12.52 -47.97 0.43
C PRO A 166 13.93 -48.54 0.56
N LYS A 167 14.73 -48.46 -0.51
CA LYS A 167 16.10 -48.96 -0.58
C LYS A 167 17.09 -47.83 -0.88
N PRO A 168 18.24 -47.78 -0.16
CA PRO A 168 19.36 -46.93 -0.57
C PRO A 168 19.76 -47.18 -2.03
N GLY A 169 20.16 -46.11 -2.71
CA GLY A 169 20.60 -46.14 -4.11
C GLY A 169 19.60 -45.53 -5.10
N ALA A 170 18.34 -45.31 -4.71
CA ALA A 170 17.39 -44.58 -5.54
C ALA A 170 17.84 -43.12 -5.75
N SER A 171 17.56 -42.55 -6.92
CA SER A 171 17.90 -41.17 -7.24
C SER A 171 16.83 -40.49 -8.10
N VAL A 172 16.77 -39.17 -8.03
CA VAL A 172 15.87 -38.34 -8.83
C VAL A 172 16.61 -37.11 -9.35
N VAL A 173 16.25 -36.67 -10.55
CA VAL A 173 16.61 -35.35 -11.09
C VAL A 173 15.33 -34.53 -11.22
N VAL A 174 15.29 -33.40 -10.54
CA VAL A 174 14.16 -32.48 -10.51
C VAL A 174 14.57 -31.13 -11.11
N GLU A 175 13.70 -30.53 -11.90
CA GLU A 175 13.87 -29.16 -12.38
C GLU A 175 12.86 -28.23 -11.68
N TYR A 176 13.37 -27.08 -11.22
CA TYR A 176 12.58 -25.93 -10.80
C TYR A 176 12.87 -24.78 -11.76
N ASP A 177 11.87 -24.40 -12.53
CA ASP A 177 11.90 -23.19 -13.34
C ASP A 177 11.81 -22.01 -12.38
N ILE A 178 12.82 -21.13 -12.36
CA ILE A 178 12.87 -19.96 -11.48
C ILE A 178 12.24 -18.76 -12.23
N PRO A 179 11.01 -18.31 -11.87
CA PRO A 179 10.44 -17.10 -12.45
C PRO A 179 11.23 -15.87 -12.01
N ALA A 180 11.60 -15.01 -12.96
CA ALA A 180 12.36 -13.79 -12.70
C ALA A 180 11.62 -12.76 -11.82
N ASP A 181 10.29 -12.85 -11.79
CA ASP A 181 9.36 -12.04 -11.01
C ASP A 181 8.94 -12.70 -9.69
N SER A 182 9.60 -13.79 -9.28
CA SER A 182 9.28 -14.46 -8.01
C SER A 182 9.35 -13.49 -6.83
N TRP A 183 8.34 -13.57 -5.95
CA TRP A 183 8.18 -12.68 -4.79
C TRP A 183 9.46 -12.52 -3.96
N TYR A 184 10.24 -13.60 -3.80
CA TYR A 184 11.44 -13.60 -2.97
C TYR A 184 12.61 -12.80 -3.56
N PHE A 185 12.64 -12.48 -4.86
CA PHE A 185 13.66 -11.59 -5.42
C PHE A 185 13.38 -10.12 -5.11
N ALA A 186 12.10 -9.73 -5.07
CA ALA A 186 11.68 -8.38 -4.73
C ALA A 186 11.71 -8.14 -3.21
N GLU A 187 11.38 -9.16 -2.42
CA GLU A 187 11.33 -9.07 -0.96
C GLU A 187 12.71 -9.26 -0.28
N ASN A 188 13.74 -9.74 -0.98
CA ASN A 188 15.09 -9.89 -0.43
C ASN A 188 15.89 -8.56 -0.48
N GLY A 189 16.83 -8.38 0.46
CA GLY A 189 17.68 -7.18 0.54
C GLY A 189 18.62 -7.00 -0.66
N ALA A 190 18.86 -8.07 -1.43
CA ALA A 190 19.52 -8.05 -2.74
C ALA A 190 18.71 -8.92 -3.71
N ARG A 191 18.79 -8.60 -5.02
CA ARG A 191 18.07 -9.34 -6.08
C ARG A 191 18.76 -10.68 -6.42
N SER A 192 18.88 -11.53 -5.40
CA SER A 192 19.35 -12.90 -5.47
C SER A 192 18.41 -13.78 -4.66
N MET A 193 18.35 -15.08 -4.98
CA MET A 193 17.49 -16.03 -4.28
C MET A 193 17.96 -16.12 -2.82
N PRO A 194 17.12 -15.81 -1.82
CA PRO A 194 17.50 -15.90 -0.43
C PRO A 194 17.78 -17.36 -0.05
N TYR A 195 18.70 -17.56 0.90
CA TYR A 195 19.19 -18.90 1.21
C TYR A 195 18.09 -19.84 1.70
N CYS A 196 17.09 -19.34 2.43
CA CYS A 196 15.95 -20.17 2.84
C CYS A 196 15.16 -20.75 1.66
N VAL A 197 14.93 -19.96 0.61
CA VAL A 197 14.26 -20.42 -0.62
C VAL A 197 15.12 -21.44 -1.35
N LEU A 198 16.43 -21.19 -1.51
CA LEU A 198 17.34 -22.14 -2.14
C LEU A 198 17.41 -23.46 -1.36
N LEU A 199 17.57 -23.38 -0.04
CA LEU A 199 17.63 -24.54 0.84
C LEU A 199 16.33 -25.33 0.72
N GLU A 200 15.19 -24.66 0.72
CA GLU A 200 13.91 -25.32 0.53
C GLU A 200 13.79 -25.99 -0.85
N ALA A 201 14.17 -25.30 -1.94
CA ALA A 201 14.17 -25.85 -3.29
C ALA A 201 15.08 -27.09 -3.41
N ALA A 202 16.19 -27.14 -2.66
CA ALA A 202 17.07 -28.30 -2.60
C ALA A 202 16.53 -29.44 -1.71
N LEU A 203 15.70 -29.13 -0.70
CA LEU A 203 15.16 -30.09 0.26
C LEU A 203 13.86 -30.76 -0.21
N GLN A 204 13.02 -30.08 -0.98
CA GLN A 204 11.76 -30.64 -1.49
C GLN A 204 11.94 -31.90 -2.35
N PRO A 205 12.92 -31.98 -3.27
CA PRO A 205 13.23 -33.21 -4.00
C PRO A 205 13.55 -34.41 -3.09
N CYS A 206 14.13 -34.18 -1.91
CA CYS A 206 14.37 -35.24 -0.91
C CYS A 206 13.05 -35.77 -0.33
N GLY A 207 12.11 -34.89 0.02
CA GLY A 207 10.79 -35.27 0.48
C GLY A 207 9.97 -36.00 -0.58
N TRP A 208 10.10 -35.56 -1.84
CA TRP A 208 9.49 -36.22 -2.98
C TRP A 208 10.08 -37.64 -3.16
N LEU A 209 11.41 -37.77 -3.20
CA LEU A 209 12.08 -39.07 -3.36
C LEU A 209 11.77 -40.02 -2.19
N ALA A 210 11.74 -39.51 -0.95
CA ALA A 210 11.35 -40.29 0.22
C ALA A 210 9.95 -40.88 0.09
N SER A 211 9.02 -40.10 -0.48
CA SER A 211 7.64 -40.53 -0.71
C SER A 211 7.53 -41.48 -1.92
N TYR A 212 8.29 -41.22 -2.99
CA TYR A 212 8.39 -42.06 -4.19
C TYR A 212 8.84 -43.49 -3.84
N VAL A 213 9.85 -43.64 -2.98
CA VAL A 213 10.33 -44.97 -2.53
C VAL A 213 9.43 -45.62 -1.47
N GLY A 214 8.28 -45.02 -1.16
CA GLY A 214 7.31 -45.55 -0.20
C GLY A 214 7.71 -45.37 1.27
N GLY A 215 8.53 -44.36 1.60
CA GLY A 215 8.92 -44.05 2.97
C GLY A 215 7.74 -43.68 3.88
N ALA A 216 6.72 -43.04 3.30
CA ALA A 216 5.48 -42.68 4.00
C ALA A 216 4.44 -43.83 4.06
N LEU A 217 4.69 -44.96 3.39
CA LEU A 217 3.76 -46.08 3.38
C LEU A 217 3.81 -46.83 4.72
N GLY A 218 2.67 -46.89 5.41
CA GLY A 218 2.49 -47.67 6.64
C GLY A 218 1.01 -47.78 7.04
N ASP A 219 0.77 -48.40 8.19
CA ASP A 219 -0.57 -48.58 8.78
C ASP A 219 -0.96 -47.44 9.75
N SER A 220 -0.05 -46.51 9.98
CA SER A 220 -0.22 -45.37 10.88
C SER A 220 0.19 -44.06 10.21
N GLU A 221 -0.36 -42.95 10.68
CA GLU A 221 0.07 -41.61 10.30
C GLU A 221 1.52 -41.35 10.70
N VAL A 222 2.25 -40.66 9.82
CA VAL A 222 3.61 -40.21 10.06
C VAL A 222 3.76 -38.78 9.56
N MET A 223 4.63 -38.03 10.22
CA MET A 223 4.99 -36.66 9.86
C MET A 223 6.44 -36.64 9.38
N PHE A 224 6.76 -35.79 8.41
CA PHE A 224 8.09 -35.72 7.81
C PHE A 224 8.85 -34.49 8.30
N ARG A 225 10.06 -34.68 8.83
CA ARG A 225 10.88 -33.58 9.39
C ARG A 225 12.32 -33.70 8.90
N ASN A 226 12.91 -32.57 8.53
CA ASN A 226 14.36 -32.46 8.36
C ASN A 226 15.05 -32.53 9.73
N LEU A 227 16.24 -33.12 9.79
CA LEU A 227 16.94 -33.37 11.05
C LEU A 227 18.33 -32.77 11.07
N ASP A 228 19.17 -33.10 10.11
CA ASP A 228 20.56 -32.69 10.10
C ASP A 228 20.99 -32.44 8.66
N GLY A 229 21.94 -31.55 8.45
CA GLY A 229 22.56 -31.39 7.15
C GLY A 229 23.76 -30.48 7.15
N THR A 230 24.55 -30.61 6.09
CA THR A 230 25.66 -29.72 5.78
C THR A 230 25.53 -29.32 4.32
N GLY A 231 25.54 -28.02 4.05
CA GLY A 231 25.35 -27.47 2.71
C GLY A 231 26.33 -26.34 2.41
N THR A 232 26.78 -26.24 1.17
CA THR A 232 27.70 -25.20 0.70
C THR A 232 27.17 -24.54 -0.57
N LEU A 233 26.94 -23.24 -0.53
CA LEU A 233 26.61 -22.43 -1.70
C LEU A 233 27.87 -22.07 -2.48
N LYS A 234 27.89 -22.41 -3.78
CA LYS A 234 29.03 -22.18 -4.70
C LYS A 234 28.83 -20.97 -5.61
N ALA A 235 27.58 -20.55 -5.78
CA ALA A 235 27.23 -19.42 -6.62
C ALA A 235 25.89 -18.83 -6.17
N GLU A 236 25.73 -17.52 -6.32
CA GLU A 236 24.42 -16.89 -6.18
C GLU A 236 23.50 -17.29 -7.34
N LEU A 237 22.21 -17.45 -7.04
CA LEU A 237 21.16 -17.62 -8.04
C LEU A 237 20.45 -16.29 -8.18
N LEU A 238 20.42 -15.73 -9.39
CA LEU A 238 19.80 -14.44 -9.69
C LEU A 238 18.42 -14.64 -10.33
N ASP A 239 17.70 -13.53 -10.52
CA ASP A 239 16.40 -13.48 -11.19
C ASP A 239 16.39 -14.09 -12.61
N ASN A 240 17.54 -14.10 -13.28
CA ASN A 240 17.72 -14.71 -14.60
C ASN A 240 18.38 -16.11 -14.57
N ALA A 241 18.42 -16.78 -13.40
CA ALA A 241 19.08 -18.09 -13.25
C ALA A 241 18.48 -19.18 -14.16
N GLY A 242 17.23 -19.04 -14.59
CA GLY A 242 16.55 -20.01 -15.45
C GLY A 242 16.13 -21.25 -14.67
N ILE A 243 16.69 -22.41 -15.03
CA ILE A 243 16.29 -23.71 -14.46
C ILE A 243 17.30 -24.17 -13.42
N LEU A 244 16.84 -24.35 -12.18
CA LEU A 244 17.59 -25.03 -11.13
C LEU A 244 17.35 -26.54 -11.25
N ARG A 245 18.41 -27.28 -11.56
CA ARG A 245 18.37 -28.75 -11.65
C ARG A 245 18.96 -29.37 -10.40
N SER A 246 18.15 -30.09 -9.63
CA SER A 246 18.56 -30.79 -8.41
C SER A 246 18.69 -32.28 -8.68
N GLU A 247 19.87 -32.83 -8.45
CA GLU A 247 20.16 -34.26 -8.47
C GLU A 247 20.22 -34.76 -7.02
N VAL A 248 19.33 -35.69 -6.67
CA VAL A 248 19.19 -36.21 -5.30
C VAL A 248 19.36 -37.71 -5.29
N LYS A 249 20.18 -38.22 -4.37
CA LYS A 249 20.41 -39.64 -4.16
C LYS A 249 20.08 -40.04 -2.74
N LEU A 250 19.24 -41.06 -2.56
CA LEU A 250 18.95 -41.67 -1.27
C LEU A 250 20.12 -42.56 -0.85
N THR A 251 20.86 -42.16 0.18
CA THR A 251 22.07 -42.86 0.65
C THR A 251 21.82 -43.81 1.82
N LYS A 252 20.78 -43.55 2.61
CA LYS A 252 20.48 -44.31 3.82
C LYS A 252 18.98 -44.44 4.03
N VAL A 253 18.56 -45.62 4.47
CA VAL A 253 17.22 -45.89 5.00
C VAL A 253 17.41 -46.72 6.27
N SER A 254 16.85 -46.27 7.38
CA SER A 254 16.92 -46.97 8.67
C SER A 254 15.55 -46.94 9.33
N ARG A 255 15.05 -48.08 9.81
CA ARG A 255 13.75 -48.20 10.47
C ARG A 255 13.94 -48.71 11.90
N SER A 256 13.37 -48.00 12.87
CA SER A 256 13.40 -48.40 14.28
C SER A 256 12.20 -47.81 15.01
N ALA A 257 11.53 -48.63 15.84
CA ALA A 257 10.46 -48.19 16.74
C ALA A 257 9.36 -47.32 16.09
N GLY A 258 8.91 -47.67 14.88
CA GLY A 258 7.87 -46.91 14.16
C GLY A 258 8.37 -45.62 13.49
N MET A 259 9.66 -45.29 13.61
CA MET A 259 10.30 -44.17 12.94
C MET A 259 11.15 -44.65 11.76
N THR A 260 11.20 -43.88 10.69
CA THR A 260 12.09 -44.13 9.54
C THR A 260 13.01 -42.95 9.36
N LEU A 261 14.32 -43.16 9.33
CA LEU A 261 15.31 -42.15 8.99
C LEU A 261 15.84 -42.38 7.58
N VAL A 262 15.94 -41.30 6.81
CA VAL A 262 16.43 -41.31 5.43
C VAL A 262 17.52 -40.25 5.25
N GLY A 263 18.57 -40.60 4.52
CA GLY A 263 19.71 -39.72 4.24
C GLY A 263 19.87 -39.48 2.75
N PHE A 264 20.30 -38.27 2.37
CA PHE A 264 20.41 -37.84 0.98
C PHE A 264 21.73 -37.11 0.70
N ASP A 265 22.25 -37.35 -0.51
CA ASP A 265 23.23 -36.47 -1.16
C ASP A 265 22.48 -35.65 -2.21
N VAL A 266 22.75 -34.34 -2.27
CA VAL A 266 22.03 -33.38 -3.12
C VAL A 266 23.03 -32.46 -3.81
N GLN A 267 22.93 -32.36 -5.14
CA GLN A 267 23.67 -31.40 -5.94
C GLN A 267 22.71 -30.59 -6.80
N CYS A 268 22.85 -29.26 -6.79
CA CYS A 268 22.02 -28.38 -7.61
C CYS A 268 22.88 -27.66 -8.65
N PHE A 269 22.37 -27.54 -9.87
CA PHE A 269 23.08 -27.01 -11.03
C PHE A 269 22.27 -25.93 -11.73
N LEU A 270 22.98 -24.92 -12.27
CA LEU A 270 22.50 -24.04 -13.33
C LEU A 270 23.24 -24.41 -14.62
N GLY A 271 22.54 -25.03 -15.58
CA GLY A 271 23.19 -25.72 -16.70
C GLY A 271 24.15 -26.80 -16.18
N ASP A 272 25.44 -26.66 -16.49
CA ASP A 272 26.51 -27.58 -16.05
C ASP A 272 27.28 -27.06 -14.81
N ARG A 273 26.95 -25.86 -14.30
CA ARG A 273 27.63 -25.28 -13.15
C ARG A 273 26.99 -25.77 -11.85
N LEU A 274 27.77 -26.45 -11.01
CA LEU A 274 27.38 -26.75 -9.63
C LEU A 274 27.22 -25.44 -8.84
N VAL A 275 26.02 -25.20 -8.31
CA VAL A 275 25.70 -24.01 -7.52
C VAL A 275 25.46 -24.33 -6.05
N TYR A 276 24.99 -25.53 -5.71
CA TYR A 276 24.79 -25.93 -4.32
C TYR A 276 25.11 -27.43 -4.14
N ASP A 277 25.80 -27.76 -3.06
CA ASP A 277 26.17 -29.14 -2.70
C ASP A 277 25.80 -29.37 -1.23
N MET A 278 25.07 -30.45 -0.95
CA MET A 278 24.47 -30.70 0.36
C MET A 278 24.36 -32.19 0.68
N THR A 279 24.59 -32.52 1.95
CA THR A 279 24.13 -33.79 2.54
C THR A 279 23.08 -33.49 3.60
N THR A 280 22.03 -34.31 3.69
CA THR A 280 20.96 -34.06 4.66
C THR A 280 20.23 -35.32 5.09
N MET A 281 19.58 -35.27 6.25
CA MET A 281 18.82 -36.36 6.84
C MET A 281 17.42 -35.91 7.22
N PHE A 282 16.44 -36.76 6.96
CA PHE A 282 15.05 -36.57 7.36
C PHE A 282 14.56 -37.78 8.13
N GLY A 283 13.41 -37.62 8.79
CA GLY A 283 12.69 -38.74 9.38
C GLY A 283 11.18 -38.66 9.19
N PHE A 284 10.58 -39.85 9.15
CA PHE A 284 9.15 -40.08 9.34
C PHE A 284 8.91 -40.41 10.81
N PHE A 285 8.08 -39.62 11.46
CA PHE A 285 7.81 -39.69 12.90
C PHE A 285 6.32 -39.89 13.15
N PRO A 286 5.93 -40.80 14.04
CA PRO A 286 4.57 -40.83 14.55
C PRO A 286 4.21 -39.48 15.21
N PRO A 287 2.97 -38.98 15.11
CA PRO A 287 2.57 -37.69 15.70
C PRO A 287 2.91 -37.55 17.19
N ASP A 288 2.75 -38.64 17.97
CA ASP A 288 3.06 -38.64 19.40
C ASP A 288 4.56 -38.45 19.71
N ALA A 289 5.45 -38.84 18.80
CA ALA A 289 6.89 -38.61 18.95
C ALA A 289 7.25 -37.11 18.79
N LEU A 290 6.39 -36.32 18.14
CA LEU A 290 6.59 -34.88 17.93
C LEU A 290 5.88 -34.00 18.96
N LYS A 291 4.89 -34.52 19.70
CA LYS A 291 4.18 -33.75 20.75
C LYS A 291 5.08 -33.38 21.93
N ASN A 292 5.96 -34.29 22.34
CA ASN A 292 6.83 -34.12 23.51
C ASN A 292 8.24 -33.75 23.07
N GLN A 293 8.41 -32.52 22.57
CA GLN A 293 9.68 -32.05 22.03
C GLN A 293 10.72 -31.87 23.13
N VAL A 294 11.80 -32.67 23.09
CA VAL A 294 12.90 -32.57 24.07
C VAL A 294 13.88 -31.44 23.72
N GLY A 295 13.96 -31.05 22.44
CA GLY A 295 14.95 -30.09 21.98
C GLY A 295 16.35 -30.67 21.78
N LEU A 296 17.28 -29.79 21.44
CA LEU A 296 18.72 -30.02 21.47
C LEU A 296 19.24 -29.86 22.90
N GLY A 297 20.42 -30.44 23.17
CA GLY A 297 21.11 -30.22 24.43
C GLY A 297 21.41 -28.73 24.67
N VAL A 298 21.19 -28.27 25.91
CA VAL A 298 21.42 -26.89 26.34
C VAL A 298 22.64 -26.85 27.25
N SER A 299 23.71 -26.18 26.81
CA SER A 299 24.87 -25.93 27.66
C SER A 299 24.61 -24.76 28.63
N PRO A 300 25.41 -24.63 29.71
CA PRO A 300 25.31 -23.45 30.58
C PRO A 300 25.50 -22.13 29.84
N ALA A 301 26.35 -22.10 28.80
CA ALA A 301 26.58 -20.91 27.99
C ALA A 301 25.35 -20.53 27.15
N ASP A 302 24.70 -21.53 26.54
CA ASP A 302 23.47 -21.34 25.76
C ASP A 302 22.36 -20.72 26.63
N LYS A 303 22.16 -21.29 27.83
CA LYS A 303 21.17 -20.78 28.79
C LYS A 303 21.52 -19.37 29.27
N ALA A 304 22.80 -19.15 29.59
CA ALA A 304 23.26 -17.84 30.03
C ALA A 304 23.07 -16.76 28.96
N LEU A 305 23.24 -17.08 27.67
CA LEU A 305 22.98 -16.15 26.57
C LEU A 305 21.48 -15.89 26.37
N LEU A 306 20.66 -16.94 26.45
CA LEU A 306 19.19 -16.83 26.34
C LEU A 306 18.58 -15.95 27.43
N GLU A 307 19.08 -16.04 28.67
CA GLU A 307 18.52 -15.33 29.84
C GLU A 307 19.22 -13.99 30.13
N ARG A 308 20.28 -13.65 29.39
CA ARG A 308 21.10 -12.45 29.66
C ARG A 308 20.28 -11.17 29.53
N GLU A 309 20.46 -10.25 30.48
CA GLU A 309 19.86 -8.92 30.38
C GLU A 309 20.60 -8.05 29.34
N SER A 310 19.86 -7.17 28.68
CA SER A 310 20.41 -6.17 27.78
C SER A 310 19.62 -4.88 27.87
N ASN A 311 20.32 -3.76 27.77
CA ASN A 311 19.70 -2.43 27.66
C ASN A 311 19.48 -2.02 26.20
N PHE A 312 19.89 -2.86 25.24
CA PHE A 312 19.68 -2.63 23.82
C PHE A 312 18.38 -3.28 23.39
N SER A 313 17.52 -2.52 22.71
CA SER A 313 16.38 -3.07 21.99
C SER A 313 16.13 -2.30 20.71
N ALA A 314 15.79 -3.03 19.65
CA ALA A 314 15.39 -2.48 18.36
C ALA A 314 14.11 -3.17 17.89
N ASP A 315 13.11 -2.38 17.49
CA ASP A 315 11.86 -2.87 16.89
C ASP A 315 12.01 -2.89 15.36
N LEU A 316 11.73 -4.04 14.76
CA LEU A 316 11.86 -4.29 13.32
C LEU A 316 10.50 -4.32 12.61
N THR A 317 9.38 -4.21 13.33
CA THR A 317 8.02 -4.36 12.79
C THR A 317 7.61 -3.22 11.85
N ALA A 318 8.17 -2.02 12.04
CA ALA A 318 7.91 -0.86 11.19
C ALA A 318 8.57 -0.95 9.80
N ARG A 319 9.56 -1.85 9.63
CA ARG A 319 10.32 -2.04 8.37
C ARG A 319 10.94 -0.76 7.81
N SER A 320 11.39 0.12 8.69
CA SER A 320 11.99 1.41 8.36
C SER A 320 13.27 1.63 9.15
N GLY A 321 14.05 2.64 8.78
CA GLY A 321 15.29 3.02 9.44
C GLY A 321 16.52 2.22 8.98
N PRO A 322 17.63 2.25 9.76
CA PRO A 322 18.96 1.91 9.26
C PRO A 322 19.14 0.45 8.82
N TYR A 323 18.30 -0.48 9.27
CA TYR A 323 18.39 -1.89 8.87
C TYR A 323 17.67 -2.19 7.54
N TYR A 324 16.84 -1.27 7.06
CA TYR A 324 16.01 -1.42 5.85
C TYR A 324 16.34 -0.37 4.78
N GLU A 325 16.84 0.80 5.15
CA GLU A 325 17.09 1.94 4.25
C GLU A 325 18.55 2.03 3.75
N ARG A 326 19.45 1.16 4.25
CA ARG A 326 20.83 1.07 3.77
C ARG A 326 20.92 0.27 2.46
N SER A 327 22.05 0.41 1.76
CA SER A 327 22.34 -0.42 0.57
C SER A 327 22.33 -1.91 0.93
N ALA A 328 23.10 -2.29 1.96
CA ALA A 328 23.00 -3.60 2.59
C ALA A 328 21.87 -3.55 3.63
N ARG A 329 20.82 -4.33 3.43
CA ARG A 329 19.61 -4.28 4.23
C ARG A 329 19.02 -5.67 4.45
N LEU A 330 18.15 -5.76 5.46
CA LEU A 330 17.36 -6.95 5.74
C LEU A 330 16.30 -7.19 4.66
N PRO A 331 15.87 -8.46 4.48
CA PRO A 331 14.71 -8.77 3.67
C PRO A 331 13.40 -8.31 4.35
N GLY A 332 12.30 -8.26 3.59
CA GLY A 332 10.99 -7.80 4.04
C GLY A 332 9.85 -8.79 3.85
N SER A 333 8.63 -8.40 4.29
CA SER A 333 7.36 -9.06 3.95
C SER A 333 7.25 -10.52 4.41
N LYS A 334 7.33 -11.51 3.52
CA LYS A 334 7.18 -12.94 3.86
C LYS A 334 8.47 -13.53 4.42
N LEU A 335 9.60 -12.85 4.24
CA LEU A 335 10.91 -13.26 4.76
C LEU A 335 11.15 -12.78 6.19
N ASP A 336 10.31 -11.92 6.78
CA ASP A 336 10.53 -11.36 8.12
C ASP A 336 10.53 -12.45 9.21
N MET A 337 11.69 -12.86 9.68
CA MET A 337 11.83 -13.90 10.69
C MET A 337 12.28 -13.36 12.06
N LEU A 338 12.42 -12.05 12.18
CA LEU A 338 12.65 -11.32 13.43
C LEU A 338 11.72 -10.09 13.52
N GLU A 339 11.24 -9.79 14.72
CA GLU A 339 10.42 -8.59 15.01
C GLU A 339 11.11 -7.63 15.97
N ARG A 340 11.99 -8.15 16.83
CA ARG A 340 12.68 -7.34 17.82
C ARG A 340 14.06 -7.90 18.12
N ILE A 341 15.02 -7.02 18.32
CA ILE A 341 16.29 -7.35 18.98
C ILE A 341 16.13 -7.12 20.48
N THR A 342 16.44 -8.14 21.26
CA THR A 342 16.33 -8.12 22.74
C THR A 342 17.68 -8.27 23.43
N GLY A 343 18.77 -8.39 22.68
CA GLY A 343 20.11 -8.37 23.24
C GLY A 343 21.21 -8.12 22.23
N TYR A 344 22.16 -7.28 22.63
CA TYR A 344 23.38 -6.99 21.89
C TYR A 344 24.54 -6.83 22.87
N TRP A 345 25.57 -7.66 22.72
CA TRP A 345 26.72 -7.70 23.63
C TRP A 345 28.04 -7.74 22.85
N PRO A 346 28.58 -6.56 22.46
CA PRO A 346 29.88 -6.49 21.80
C PRO A 346 31.01 -6.89 22.75
N GLY A 347 31.92 -7.75 22.28
CA GLY A 347 33.09 -8.22 23.05
C GLY A 347 32.86 -9.46 23.93
N GLU A 348 31.64 -10.00 23.96
CA GLU A 348 31.27 -11.22 24.68
C GLU A 348 31.43 -12.49 23.80
N GLY A 349 31.01 -13.65 24.31
CA GLY A 349 31.08 -14.93 23.60
C GLY A 349 32.40 -15.67 23.82
N SER A 350 32.46 -16.96 23.46
CA SER A 350 33.62 -17.81 23.69
C SER A 350 34.89 -17.35 22.95
N HIS A 351 34.72 -16.62 21.85
CA HIS A 351 35.79 -16.00 21.06
C HIS A 351 36.02 -14.51 21.38
N GLY A 352 35.21 -13.90 22.26
CA GLY A 352 35.30 -12.47 22.60
C GLY A 352 34.94 -11.52 21.45
N LEU A 353 34.27 -11.99 20.41
CA LEU A 353 33.88 -11.20 19.23
C LEU A 353 32.46 -10.65 19.32
N GLY A 354 31.62 -11.20 20.19
CA GLY A 354 30.30 -10.70 20.53
C GLY A 354 29.16 -11.70 20.36
N ALA A 355 27.99 -11.32 20.88
CA ALA A 355 26.77 -12.12 20.81
C ALA A 355 25.53 -11.22 20.64
N MET A 356 24.45 -11.79 20.09
CA MET A 356 23.20 -11.09 19.82
C MET A 356 21.97 -12.00 20.04
N ARG A 357 20.83 -11.40 20.39
CA ARG A 357 19.54 -12.09 20.59
C ARG A 357 18.40 -11.31 19.94
N GLY A 358 17.56 -12.01 19.18
CA GLY A 358 16.34 -11.48 18.56
C GLY A 358 15.14 -12.41 18.74
N GLU A 359 13.94 -11.90 18.55
CA GLU A 359 12.68 -12.60 18.79
C GLU A 359 11.63 -12.31 17.72
N LYS A 360 10.72 -13.26 17.51
CA LYS A 360 9.50 -13.11 16.70
C LYS A 360 8.34 -13.81 17.40
N ARG A 361 7.17 -13.15 17.44
CA ARG A 361 5.95 -13.80 17.91
C ARG A 361 5.40 -14.76 16.87
N VAL A 362 5.01 -15.96 17.30
CA VAL A 362 4.36 -16.95 16.44
C VAL A 362 2.87 -16.60 16.33
N ARG A 363 2.35 -16.51 15.09
CA ARG A 363 0.92 -16.29 14.85
C ARG A 363 0.38 -17.44 14.02
N SER A 364 -0.74 -18.01 14.44
CA SER A 364 -1.41 -19.09 13.70
C SER A 364 -1.80 -18.73 12.26
N GLY A 365 -1.92 -17.42 11.97
CA GLY A 365 -2.17 -16.87 10.65
C GLY A 365 -0.93 -16.66 9.78
N ASP A 366 0.28 -16.93 10.27
CA ASP A 366 1.51 -16.77 9.48
C ASP A 366 1.45 -17.63 8.21
N TRP A 367 1.82 -17.01 7.08
CA TRP A 367 1.58 -17.55 5.74
C TRP A 367 2.16 -18.95 5.54
N TYR A 368 3.32 -19.22 6.15
CA TYR A 368 4.05 -20.48 5.99
C TYR A 368 3.33 -21.67 6.64
N PHE A 369 2.46 -21.48 7.64
CA PHE A 369 1.69 -22.59 8.22
C PHE A 369 0.67 -23.17 7.22
N LYS A 370 0.17 -22.35 6.30
CA LYS A 370 -0.73 -22.78 5.22
C LYS A 370 0.03 -23.32 4.01
N ALA A 371 1.22 -22.78 3.74
CA ALA A 371 2.02 -23.14 2.57
C ALA A 371 2.91 -24.37 2.79
N HIS A 372 3.47 -24.60 3.98
CA HIS A 372 4.57 -25.56 4.17
C HIS A 372 4.12 -27.03 4.15
N PHE A 373 3.18 -27.49 4.98
CA PHE A 373 2.59 -28.82 4.81
C PHE A 373 1.08 -28.78 5.07
N PHE A 374 0.32 -29.15 4.04
CA PHE A 374 -1.12 -29.33 4.18
C PHE A 374 -1.43 -30.46 5.16
N GLN A 375 -2.34 -30.21 6.11
CA GLN A 375 -2.69 -31.11 7.23
C GLN A 375 -1.61 -31.29 8.32
N ASP A 376 -0.47 -30.61 8.22
CA ASP A 376 0.62 -30.65 9.20
C ASP A 376 1.26 -29.26 9.37
N PRO A 377 0.54 -28.26 9.93
CA PRO A 377 1.02 -26.89 9.97
C PRO A 377 2.25 -26.76 10.88
N VAL A 378 3.40 -26.47 10.26
CA VAL A 378 4.69 -26.33 10.92
C VAL A 378 5.55 -25.31 10.18
N GLN A 379 6.37 -24.53 10.90
CA GLN A 379 7.34 -23.63 10.27
C GLN A 379 8.41 -24.43 9.49
N PRO A 380 8.75 -24.03 8.25
CA PRO A 380 9.92 -24.55 7.54
C PRO A 380 11.22 -24.34 8.33
N GLY A 381 12.05 -25.38 8.40
CA GLY A 381 13.39 -25.27 9.00
C GLY A 381 14.26 -24.25 8.27
N SER A 382 14.08 -24.12 6.96
CA SER A 382 14.73 -23.09 6.11
C SER A 382 14.45 -21.66 6.59
N LEU A 383 13.23 -21.35 7.02
CA LEU A 383 12.88 -20.05 7.64
C LEU A 383 13.45 -19.90 9.06
N GLY A 384 13.67 -20.99 9.77
CA GLY A 384 14.42 -20.96 11.03
C GLY A 384 15.88 -20.53 10.86
N ILE A 385 16.53 -21.00 9.79
CA ILE A 385 17.87 -20.55 9.40
C ILE A 385 17.85 -19.09 8.93
N GLU A 386 16.80 -18.68 8.21
CA GLU A 386 16.60 -17.28 7.83
C GLU A 386 16.57 -16.33 9.05
N ALA A 387 15.91 -16.72 10.15
CA ALA A 387 15.95 -15.95 11.39
C ALA A 387 17.38 -15.73 11.93
N MET A 388 18.24 -16.75 11.80
CA MET A 388 19.65 -16.68 12.21
C MET A 388 20.48 -15.83 11.25
N ILE A 389 20.21 -15.94 9.95
CA ILE A 389 20.82 -15.12 8.89
C ILE A 389 20.53 -13.65 9.14
N GLN A 390 19.26 -13.28 9.39
CA GLN A 390 18.86 -11.90 9.67
C GLN A 390 19.52 -11.37 10.94
N LEU A 391 19.66 -12.19 11.98
CA LEU A 391 20.34 -11.78 13.21
C LEU A 391 21.84 -11.51 12.97
N LEU A 392 22.48 -12.29 12.09
CA LEU A 392 23.87 -12.06 11.68
C LEU A 392 24.02 -10.83 10.76
N GLN A 393 23.08 -10.61 9.84
CA GLN A 393 23.03 -9.40 9.01
C GLN A 393 22.89 -8.14 9.90
N LEU A 394 21.98 -8.18 10.88
CA LEU A 394 21.81 -7.12 11.88
C LEU A 394 23.10 -6.85 12.65
N TRP A 395 23.78 -7.90 13.12
CA TRP A 395 25.09 -7.76 13.75
C TRP A 395 26.08 -7.00 12.86
N MET A 396 26.18 -7.38 11.58
CA MET A 396 27.12 -6.75 10.64
C MET A 396 26.78 -5.27 10.38
N LEU A 397 25.49 -4.92 10.28
CA LEU A 397 25.04 -3.53 10.10
C LEU A 397 25.25 -2.67 11.36
N GLU A 398 25.03 -3.25 12.54
CA GLU A 398 25.24 -2.59 13.83
C GLU A 398 26.74 -2.34 14.08
N GLN A 399 27.60 -3.25 13.64
CA GLN A 399 29.06 -3.07 13.64
C GLN A 399 29.56 -2.12 12.53
N GLY A 400 28.68 -1.68 11.62
CA GLY A 400 29.03 -0.80 10.51
C GLY A 400 29.97 -1.45 9.49
N LEU A 401 29.90 -2.78 9.30
CA LEU A 401 30.79 -3.52 8.39
C LEU A 401 30.48 -3.28 6.91
N ASP A 402 29.34 -2.67 6.62
CA ASP A 402 28.98 -2.12 5.31
C ASP A 402 29.69 -0.79 5.01
N ALA A 403 30.17 -0.08 6.03
CA ALA A 403 30.77 1.24 5.87
C ALA A 403 32.05 1.17 5.03
N GLY A 404 32.11 1.95 3.94
CA GLY A 404 33.26 1.98 3.04
C GLY A 404 33.27 0.89 1.98
N ILE A 405 32.24 0.03 1.92
CA ILE A 405 32.01 -0.90 0.80
C ILE A 405 31.02 -0.22 -0.18
N PRO A 406 31.44 0.14 -1.41
CA PRO A 406 30.56 0.77 -2.39
C PRO A 406 29.38 -0.15 -2.76
N ASP A 407 28.16 0.39 -2.78
CA ASP A 407 26.93 -0.35 -3.09
C ASP A 407 26.85 -1.68 -2.32
N ALA A 408 27.17 -1.63 -1.02
CA ALA A 408 27.21 -2.79 -0.14
C ALA A 408 25.91 -3.61 -0.26
N ARG A 409 26.04 -4.92 -0.34
CA ARG A 409 24.91 -5.86 -0.24
C ARG A 409 25.33 -7.14 0.43
N PHE A 410 24.37 -7.89 0.96
CA PHE A 410 24.60 -9.24 1.43
C PHE A 410 24.63 -10.24 0.26
N GLU A 411 25.55 -11.21 0.30
CA GLU A 411 25.36 -12.49 -0.38
C GLU A 411 24.17 -13.25 0.27
N PRO A 412 23.50 -14.21 -0.40
CA PRO A 412 22.44 -15.01 0.24
C PRO A 412 22.90 -15.73 1.52
N ILE A 413 24.12 -16.24 1.45
CA ILE A 413 24.96 -16.76 2.54
C ILE A 413 26.40 -16.70 2.01
N ALA A 414 27.40 -16.68 2.88
CA ALA A 414 28.80 -16.64 2.44
C ALA A 414 29.13 -17.78 1.46
N LEU A 415 29.55 -17.42 0.24
CA LEU A 415 29.92 -18.41 -0.78
C LEU A 415 31.13 -19.23 -0.35
N ASP A 416 31.14 -20.49 -0.77
CA ASP A 416 32.15 -21.51 -0.49
C ASP A 416 32.35 -21.85 1.00
N GLN A 417 31.41 -21.42 1.86
CA GLN A 417 31.41 -21.76 3.27
C GLN A 417 30.34 -22.82 3.58
N ALA A 418 30.77 -23.89 4.26
CA ALA A 418 29.86 -24.95 4.68
C ALA A 418 29.07 -24.54 5.93
N LEU A 419 27.75 -24.51 5.81
CA LEU A 419 26.82 -24.40 6.93
C LEU A 419 26.42 -25.80 7.39
N THR A 420 26.48 -26.06 8.71
CA THR A 420 25.92 -27.30 9.29
C THR A 420 24.74 -26.96 10.20
N TRP A 421 23.61 -27.62 10.03
CA TRP A 421 22.43 -27.44 10.88
C TRP A 421 21.97 -28.74 11.52
N LYS A 422 21.30 -28.59 12.67
CA LYS A 422 20.57 -29.66 13.37
C LYS A 422 19.23 -29.14 13.85
N TYR A 423 18.19 -29.94 13.68
CA TYR A 423 16.82 -29.68 14.09
C TYR A 423 16.33 -30.81 15.00
N ARG A 424 15.93 -30.48 16.23
CA ARG A 424 15.30 -31.40 17.20
C ARG A 424 14.07 -30.77 17.82
N GLY A 425 13.18 -30.29 16.96
CA GLY A 425 11.90 -29.73 17.33
C GLY A 425 11.23 -29.02 16.15
N GLN A 426 10.14 -28.32 16.44
CA GLN A 426 9.22 -27.72 15.50
C GLN A 426 8.52 -26.52 16.15
N VAL A 427 8.26 -25.51 15.32
CA VAL A 427 7.39 -24.37 15.63
C VAL A 427 6.03 -24.65 15.01
N VAL A 428 4.99 -24.69 15.82
CA VAL A 428 3.60 -24.99 15.43
C VAL A 428 2.67 -23.80 15.79
N PRO A 429 1.45 -23.70 15.23
CA PRO A 429 0.59 -22.51 15.37
C PRO A 429 0.22 -22.08 16.79
N HIS A 430 0.34 -22.98 17.77
CA HIS A 430 -0.01 -22.75 19.18
C HIS A 430 1.20 -22.35 20.04
N ASN A 431 2.41 -22.31 19.46
CA ASN A 431 3.56 -21.73 20.15
C ASN A 431 3.39 -20.21 20.27
N ASP A 432 4.10 -19.60 21.23
CA ASP A 432 3.97 -18.18 21.50
C ASP A 432 5.11 -17.37 20.86
N THR A 433 6.36 -17.77 21.13
CA THR A 433 7.54 -16.96 20.74
C THR A 433 8.69 -17.82 20.25
N VAL A 434 9.29 -17.38 19.15
CA VAL A 434 10.59 -17.85 18.67
C VAL A 434 11.67 -16.87 19.09
N THR A 435 12.74 -17.37 19.71
CA THR A 435 13.92 -16.59 20.09
C THR A 435 15.14 -17.12 19.34
N THR A 436 15.91 -16.25 18.71
CA THR A 436 17.15 -16.59 18.01
C THR A 436 18.34 -16.00 18.75
N THR A 437 19.35 -16.80 19.02
CA THR A 437 20.60 -16.40 19.68
C THR A 437 21.79 -16.68 18.77
N LEU A 438 22.77 -15.78 18.78
CA LEU A 438 23.93 -15.80 17.90
C LEU A 438 25.20 -15.45 18.69
N GLU A 439 26.29 -16.18 18.43
CA GLU A 439 27.64 -15.85 18.89
C GLU A 439 28.62 -15.79 17.71
N ILE A 440 29.39 -14.71 17.61
CA ILE A 440 30.39 -14.50 16.55
C ILE A 440 31.66 -15.30 16.82
N THR A 441 32.09 -16.08 15.84
CA THR A 441 33.31 -16.91 15.91
C THR A 441 34.43 -16.38 15.03
N GLU A 442 34.09 -15.64 13.97
CA GLU A 442 35.06 -15.00 13.08
C GLU A 442 34.50 -13.69 12.50
N GLN A 443 35.36 -12.68 12.37
CA GLN A 443 35.09 -11.45 11.65
C GLN A 443 36.34 -11.06 10.85
N ARG A 444 36.20 -10.90 9.54
CA ARG A 444 37.27 -10.50 8.62
C ARG A 444 36.79 -9.37 7.72
N VAL A 445 37.64 -8.36 7.55
CA VAL A 445 37.43 -7.27 6.58
C VAL A 445 38.61 -7.30 5.62
N GLU A 446 38.32 -7.49 4.34
CA GLU A 446 39.31 -7.66 3.27
C GLU A 446 38.91 -6.78 2.09
N ASN A 447 39.86 -5.98 1.55
CA ASN A 447 39.68 -5.00 0.46
C ASN A 447 38.35 -5.07 -0.32
N GLY A 448 37.32 -4.36 0.16
CA GLY A 448 36.01 -4.24 -0.49
C GLY A 448 34.95 -5.30 -0.12
N SER A 449 35.18 -6.09 0.93
CA SER A 449 34.23 -7.06 1.49
C SER A 449 34.38 -7.24 3.00
N ALA A 450 33.31 -7.66 3.67
CA ALA A 450 33.32 -8.02 5.09
C ALA A 450 32.64 -9.37 5.28
N LEU A 451 33.28 -10.28 6.02
CA LEU A 451 32.76 -11.61 6.35
C LEU A 451 32.61 -11.73 7.87
N CYS A 452 31.43 -12.17 8.32
CA CYS A 452 31.22 -12.63 9.68
C CYS A 452 30.78 -14.10 9.67
N VAL A 453 31.28 -14.87 10.63
CA VAL A 453 30.87 -16.24 10.88
C VAL A 453 30.40 -16.36 12.32
N ALA A 454 29.31 -17.09 12.51
CA ALA A 454 28.68 -17.28 13.80
C ALA A 454 28.20 -18.71 14.02
N ASN A 455 28.02 -19.06 15.29
CA ASN A 455 27.19 -20.17 15.70
C ASN A 455 25.86 -19.60 16.23
N ALA A 456 24.75 -20.19 15.80
CA ALA A 456 23.42 -19.70 16.11
C ALA A 456 22.50 -20.82 16.61
N SER A 457 21.49 -20.43 17.39
CA SER A 457 20.46 -21.33 17.89
C SER A 457 19.10 -20.67 17.83
N LEU A 458 18.06 -21.46 17.61
CA LEU A 458 16.68 -21.02 17.61
C LEU A 458 15.91 -21.81 18.67
N TRP A 459 15.14 -21.06 19.44
CA TRP A 459 14.37 -21.51 20.58
C TRP A 459 12.89 -21.26 20.32
N VAL A 460 12.03 -22.16 20.76
CA VAL A 460 10.59 -21.94 20.80
C VAL A 460 10.11 -22.14 22.23
N ASP A 461 9.48 -21.12 22.79
CA ASP A 461 8.98 -21.13 24.17
C ASP A 461 10.01 -21.64 25.20
N GLY A 462 11.29 -21.26 25.01
CA GLY A 462 12.41 -21.63 25.88
C GLY A 462 13.08 -22.98 25.57
N ILE A 463 12.60 -23.75 24.58
CA ILE A 463 13.20 -25.02 24.15
C ILE A 463 14.12 -24.78 22.95
N ARG A 464 15.40 -25.15 23.04
CA ARG A 464 16.35 -25.06 21.92
C ARG A 464 15.99 -26.09 20.87
N ILE A 465 15.52 -25.68 19.70
CA ILE A 465 15.09 -26.63 18.68
C ILE A 465 16.06 -26.70 17.50
N TYR A 466 16.71 -25.59 17.14
CA TYR A 466 17.69 -25.56 16.04
C TYR A 466 19.07 -25.13 16.50
N GLU A 467 20.09 -25.67 15.85
CA GLU A 467 21.49 -25.25 15.93
C GLU A 467 22.03 -25.09 14.51
N ALA A 468 22.74 -23.99 14.25
CA ALA A 468 23.48 -23.76 13.03
C ALA A 468 24.93 -23.41 13.38
N GLN A 469 25.87 -24.16 12.82
CA GLN A 469 27.31 -23.99 13.01
C GLN A 469 27.97 -23.51 11.72
N ASN A 470 28.95 -22.62 11.86
CA ASN A 470 29.65 -21.97 10.75
C ASN A 470 28.71 -21.16 9.82
N LEU A 471 27.68 -20.52 10.40
CA LEU A 471 26.80 -19.62 9.66
C LEU A 471 27.59 -18.38 9.22
N GLY A 472 27.92 -18.32 7.93
CA GLY A 472 28.71 -17.24 7.35
C GLY A 472 27.84 -16.25 6.58
N MET A 473 28.06 -14.96 6.80
CA MET A 473 27.45 -13.89 6.02
C MET A 473 28.54 -12.95 5.49
N ARG A 474 28.42 -12.57 4.22
CA ARG A 474 29.38 -11.69 3.55
C ARG A 474 28.68 -10.46 2.98
N ILE A 475 29.25 -9.30 3.24
CA ILE A 475 28.96 -8.05 2.54
C ILE A 475 29.97 -7.90 1.41
N VAL A 476 29.48 -7.65 0.22
CA VAL A 476 30.30 -7.41 -0.99
C VAL A 476 29.88 -6.10 -1.65
N SER A 477 30.75 -5.57 -2.51
CA SER A 477 30.44 -4.38 -3.31
C SER A 477 29.65 -4.71 -4.58
N GLY A 478 28.79 -3.79 -5.01
CA GLY A 478 28.13 -3.78 -6.30
C GLY A 478 26.83 -4.60 -6.40
N ALA A 479 26.11 -4.40 -7.51
CA ALA A 479 24.97 -5.25 -7.90
C ALA A 479 25.40 -6.73 -8.01
N PRO A 480 24.47 -7.71 -7.84
CA PRO A 480 24.82 -9.13 -7.99
C PRO A 480 25.57 -9.37 -9.31
N PRO A 481 26.67 -10.14 -9.31
CA PRO A 481 27.48 -10.31 -10.50
C PRO A 481 26.63 -10.89 -11.63
N SER A 482 26.41 -10.12 -12.69
CA SER A 482 25.76 -10.61 -13.90
C SER A 482 26.62 -11.75 -14.47
N SER A 483 26.19 -12.99 -14.28
CA SER A 483 26.98 -14.14 -14.70
C SER A 483 26.97 -14.27 -16.22
N LEU A 484 28.05 -13.81 -16.86
CA LEU A 484 28.75 -14.45 -18.00
C LEU A 484 29.97 -13.59 -18.42
N LYS A 485 31.05 -13.60 -17.63
CA LYS A 485 32.41 -13.33 -18.16
C LYS A 485 33.41 -14.29 -17.50
N GLN A 486 33.95 -15.19 -18.32
CA GLN A 486 35.09 -16.05 -18.01
C GLN A 486 36.35 -15.21 -17.75
N ARG A 487 37.16 -15.67 -16.79
CA ARG A 487 38.49 -15.14 -16.45
C ARG A 487 39.48 -15.32 -17.61
N ALA A 488 40.19 -14.25 -17.96
CA ALA A 488 41.53 -14.31 -18.57
C ALA A 488 42.37 -13.06 -18.22
N GLY A 489 43.49 -13.26 -17.51
CA GLY A 489 44.78 -12.56 -17.68
C GLY A 489 44.95 -11.08 -17.30
N SER A 490 45.58 -10.85 -16.13
CA SER A 490 46.63 -9.84 -15.79
C SER A 490 46.91 -8.64 -16.72
N THR A 491 46.94 -7.39 -16.22
CA THR A 491 48.08 -6.65 -15.63
C THR A 491 47.69 -5.21 -15.23
N GLU A 492 48.48 -4.62 -14.33
CA GLU A 492 48.33 -3.34 -13.60
C GLU A 492 48.47 -2.05 -14.44
N HIS A 493 47.84 -0.93 -14.00
CA HIS A 493 48.43 0.36 -13.54
C HIS A 493 47.49 1.60 -13.72
N ASN A 494 47.27 2.30 -12.59
CA ASN A 494 47.09 3.75 -12.32
C ASN A 494 45.94 4.65 -12.87
N SER A 495 45.43 5.41 -11.88
CA SER A 495 44.96 6.81 -11.81
C SER A 495 43.48 7.18 -12.08
N GLU A 496 42.83 7.54 -10.97
CA GLU A 496 41.91 8.68 -10.74
C GLU A 496 41.09 9.23 -11.93
N ASN A 497 39.80 8.88 -11.96
CA ASN A 497 38.68 9.82 -12.18
C ASN A 497 37.32 9.10 -12.00
N ALA A 498 36.34 9.82 -11.45
CA ALA A 498 35.00 9.37 -11.09
C ALA A 498 34.31 8.46 -12.14
N ALA A 499 33.90 7.26 -11.72
CA ALA A 499 33.37 6.24 -12.63
C ALA A 499 31.84 6.32 -12.79
N ARG A 500 31.41 6.99 -13.86
CA ARG A 500 30.19 6.62 -14.61
C ARG A 500 30.40 5.20 -15.14
N SER A 501 29.43 4.30 -14.91
CA SER A 501 29.43 2.96 -15.50
C SER A 501 29.15 3.02 -17.01
N SER A 502 30.16 3.40 -17.80
CA SER A 502 30.22 3.09 -19.23
C SER A 502 31.12 1.88 -19.40
N SER A 503 30.54 0.71 -19.65
CA SER A 503 31.31 -0.47 -20.07
C SER A 503 31.91 -0.18 -21.44
N ALA A 504 33.19 0.16 -21.47
CA ALA A 504 33.91 0.42 -22.70
C ALA A 504 33.76 -0.76 -23.68
N GLY A 505 33.11 -0.51 -24.82
CA GLY A 505 33.12 -1.37 -25.99
C GLY A 505 31.81 -2.09 -26.34
N THR A 506 30.71 -1.98 -25.59
CA THR A 506 29.44 -2.66 -25.92
C THR A 506 28.29 -1.76 -26.38
N GLY A 507 28.41 -0.43 -26.28
CA GLY A 507 27.36 0.50 -26.76
C GLY A 507 26.02 0.37 -26.03
N GLN A 508 26.02 -0.18 -24.81
CA GLN A 508 24.82 -0.43 -24.02
C GLN A 508 24.82 0.47 -22.78
N LEU A 509 23.79 1.31 -22.64
CA LEU A 509 23.52 2.15 -21.47
C LEU A 509 22.29 1.65 -20.75
N THR A 510 22.36 1.58 -19.42
CA THR A 510 21.22 1.25 -18.54
C THR A 510 21.03 2.39 -17.54
N GLU A 511 19.82 2.91 -17.46
CA GLU A 511 19.43 4.04 -16.60
C GLU A 511 18.19 3.67 -15.78
N ARG A 512 18.15 4.10 -14.51
CA ARG A 512 17.02 3.83 -13.61
C ARG A 512 16.26 5.12 -13.38
N TYR A 513 14.93 5.04 -13.47
CA TYR A 513 14.02 6.13 -13.26
C TYR A 513 12.98 5.73 -12.21
N SER A 514 12.81 6.55 -11.18
CA SER A 514 11.69 6.47 -10.24
C SER A 514 11.38 7.88 -9.74
N LEU A 515 10.17 8.14 -9.26
CA LEU A 515 9.82 9.46 -8.73
C LEU A 515 10.68 9.84 -7.51
N GLN A 516 11.09 8.85 -6.71
CA GLN A 516 11.95 9.06 -5.54
C GLN A 516 13.40 9.39 -5.92
N ALA A 517 14.00 8.64 -6.85
CA ALA A 517 15.40 8.83 -7.25
C ALA A 517 15.57 9.95 -8.28
N THR A 518 14.50 10.28 -9.02
CA THR A 518 14.50 11.27 -10.10
C THR A 518 13.37 12.30 -9.91
N PRO A 519 13.44 13.18 -8.89
CA PRO A 519 12.33 14.06 -8.52
C PRO A 519 11.86 15.00 -9.63
N TRP A 520 12.76 15.39 -10.54
CA TRP A 520 12.39 16.25 -11.68
C TRP A 520 11.40 15.59 -12.65
N LEU A 521 11.21 14.26 -12.62
CA LEU A 521 10.19 13.59 -13.44
C LEU A 521 8.78 14.04 -13.07
N ALA A 522 8.52 14.36 -11.79
CA ALA A 522 7.23 14.83 -11.34
C ALA A 522 6.81 16.16 -12.04
N ASP A 523 7.79 16.92 -12.54
CA ASP A 523 7.58 18.15 -13.29
C ASP A 523 7.24 17.93 -14.78
N HIS A 524 7.20 16.70 -15.28
CA HIS A 524 6.72 16.39 -16.63
C HIS A 524 5.52 15.43 -16.58
N CYS A 525 4.32 16.02 -16.52
CA CYS A 525 3.06 15.32 -16.27
C CYS A 525 2.01 15.62 -17.37
N PRO A 526 2.03 14.92 -18.53
CA PRO A 526 1.29 15.31 -19.75
C PRO A 526 -0.22 15.57 -19.58
N THR A 527 -0.86 14.86 -18.65
CA THR A 527 -2.29 15.02 -18.33
C THR A 527 -2.54 15.71 -16.99
N TYR A 528 -1.51 16.27 -16.35
CA TYR A 528 -1.48 16.70 -14.94
C TYR A 528 -1.73 15.59 -13.90
N ALA A 529 -2.05 14.36 -14.33
CA ALA A 529 -2.40 13.27 -13.45
C ALA A 529 -1.24 12.29 -13.20
N ARG A 530 -0.43 11.97 -14.22
CA ARG A 530 0.67 11.00 -14.13
C ARG A 530 1.98 11.51 -14.75
N PRO A 531 3.12 11.42 -14.04
CA PRO A 531 4.44 11.72 -14.61
C PRO A 531 4.80 10.78 -15.75
N ALA A 532 5.53 11.31 -16.74
CA ALA A 532 6.07 10.51 -17.84
C ALA A 532 7.46 11.00 -18.25
N LEU A 533 8.31 10.11 -18.75
CA LEU A 533 9.63 10.48 -19.28
C LEU A 533 9.46 11.30 -20.58
N PRO A 534 10.00 12.53 -20.67
CA PRO A 534 9.92 13.33 -21.89
C PRO A 534 10.59 12.62 -23.08
N MET A 535 10.03 12.77 -24.28
CA MET A 535 10.62 12.21 -25.50
C MET A 535 12.05 12.70 -25.71
N MET A 536 12.36 13.94 -25.33
CA MET A 536 13.70 14.51 -25.49
C MET A 536 14.75 13.84 -24.58
N SER A 537 14.33 13.30 -23.42
CA SER A 537 15.19 12.44 -22.59
C SER A 537 15.48 11.10 -23.28
N VAL A 538 14.52 10.54 -24.03
CA VAL A 538 14.73 9.34 -24.85
C VAL A 538 15.70 9.63 -26.00
N VAL A 539 15.54 10.77 -26.69
CA VAL A 539 16.48 11.21 -27.76
C VAL A 539 17.90 11.32 -27.22
N ASP A 540 18.07 11.90 -26.03
CA ASP A 540 19.36 12.02 -25.35
C ASP A 540 19.95 10.64 -24.96
N LEU A 541 19.14 9.73 -24.40
CA LEU A 541 19.57 8.35 -24.08
C LEU A 541 20.10 7.60 -25.31
N LEU A 542 19.34 7.63 -26.40
CA LEU A 542 19.73 6.99 -27.66
C LEU A 542 21.01 7.61 -28.23
N GLY A 543 21.13 8.94 -28.15
CA GLY A 543 22.32 9.67 -28.59
C GLY A 543 23.57 9.33 -27.78
N ARG A 544 23.46 9.27 -26.45
CA ARG A 544 24.55 8.87 -25.55
C ARG A 544 25.03 7.46 -25.83
N ALA A 545 24.11 6.51 -26.04
CA ALA A 545 24.46 5.11 -26.30
C ALA A 545 25.29 4.96 -27.58
N VAL A 546 24.91 5.69 -28.63
CA VAL A 546 25.62 5.66 -29.90
C VAL A 546 26.96 6.38 -29.82
N GLU A 547 27.04 7.53 -29.16
CA GLU A 547 28.33 8.24 -29.03
C GLU A 547 29.34 7.42 -28.21
N ASP A 548 28.87 6.67 -27.21
CA ASP A 548 29.73 5.74 -26.47
C ASP A 548 30.18 4.55 -27.33
N ALA A 549 29.28 3.98 -28.14
CA ALA A 549 29.59 2.89 -29.07
C ALA A 549 30.53 3.30 -30.22
N ALA A 550 30.45 4.56 -30.65
CA ALA A 550 31.16 5.07 -31.82
C ALA A 550 32.51 5.73 -31.52
N ARG A 551 32.93 5.79 -30.24
CA ARG A 551 34.16 6.50 -29.84
C ARG A 551 35.37 6.10 -30.70
N PRO A 552 36.17 7.08 -31.18
CA PRO A 552 36.13 8.51 -30.84
C PRO A 552 35.21 9.38 -31.72
N LEU A 553 34.33 8.78 -32.55
CA LEU A 553 33.41 9.54 -33.40
C LEU A 553 32.27 10.17 -32.59
N GLN A 554 31.73 11.28 -33.08
CA GLN A 554 30.64 12.02 -32.43
C GLN A 554 29.30 11.68 -33.06
N LEU A 555 28.22 11.79 -32.30
CA LEU A 555 26.87 11.74 -32.87
C LEU A 555 26.67 12.92 -33.83
N VAL A 556 26.22 12.62 -35.05
CA VAL A 556 25.91 13.60 -36.10
C VAL A 556 24.42 13.66 -36.39
N ARG A 557 23.74 12.51 -36.36
CA ARG A 557 22.32 12.43 -36.70
C ARG A 557 21.61 11.29 -35.99
N LEU A 558 20.37 11.54 -35.57
CA LEU A 558 19.37 10.50 -35.27
C LEU A 558 18.25 10.60 -36.31
N LYS A 559 17.87 9.47 -36.89
CA LYS A 559 16.77 9.35 -37.84
C LYS A 559 15.71 8.46 -37.24
N ASP A 560 14.48 8.86 -37.47
CA ASP A 560 13.31 8.05 -37.20
C ASP A 560 13.22 7.54 -35.75
N VAL A 561 13.39 8.45 -34.78
CA VAL A 561 13.14 8.12 -33.37
C VAL A 561 11.64 7.96 -33.19
N GLN A 562 11.19 6.73 -32.98
CA GLN A 562 9.78 6.41 -32.77
C GLN A 562 9.56 5.90 -31.35
N LEU A 563 8.62 6.52 -30.62
CA LEU A 563 8.12 6.00 -29.35
C LEU A 563 7.00 4.98 -29.60
N ALA A 564 7.05 3.85 -28.90
CA ALA A 564 6.00 2.84 -28.92
C ALA A 564 4.77 3.25 -28.10
N GLY A 565 4.97 4.10 -27.09
CA GLY A 565 3.93 4.61 -26.20
C GLY A 565 4.51 5.55 -25.14
N TRP A 566 3.67 5.95 -24.19
CA TRP A 566 4.11 6.72 -23.02
C TRP A 566 4.99 5.86 -22.12
N ILE A 567 6.02 6.47 -21.53
CA ILE A 567 6.84 5.88 -20.47
C ILE A 567 6.43 6.57 -19.17
N ASP A 568 5.35 6.11 -18.58
CA ASP A 568 4.66 6.70 -17.42
C ASP A 568 5.12 6.07 -16.09
N PHE A 569 4.89 6.77 -14.98
CA PHE A 569 5.26 6.29 -13.64
C PHE A 569 4.02 6.28 -12.74
N ASP A 570 3.75 5.12 -12.11
CA ASP A 570 2.75 4.98 -11.03
C ASP A 570 3.41 4.87 -9.67
N GLY A 571 3.03 5.73 -8.72
CA GLY A 571 3.58 5.70 -7.36
C GLY A 571 5.11 5.57 -7.33
N ASP A 572 5.61 4.59 -6.58
CA ASP A 572 7.05 4.34 -6.40
C ASP A 572 7.64 3.36 -7.43
N GLN A 573 6.97 3.14 -8.56
CA GLN A 573 7.46 2.23 -9.61
C GLN A 573 8.85 2.68 -10.12
N GLU A 574 9.81 1.76 -10.09
CA GLU A 574 11.10 1.93 -10.74
C GLU A 574 11.06 1.36 -12.17
N ARG A 575 11.45 2.18 -13.15
CA ARG A 575 11.70 1.77 -14.53
C ARG A 575 13.20 1.67 -14.80
N VAL A 576 13.65 0.52 -15.29
CA VAL A 576 15.03 0.30 -15.71
C VAL A 576 15.06 0.31 -17.22
N LEU A 577 15.62 1.37 -17.80
CA LEU A 577 15.66 1.55 -19.25
C LEU A 577 17.03 1.18 -19.79
N ARG A 578 17.08 0.30 -20.79
CA ARG A 578 18.32 -0.19 -21.39
C ARG A 578 18.36 0.05 -22.88
N THR A 579 19.47 0.59 -23.36
CA THR A 579 19.75 0.75 -24.78
C THR A 579 20.53 -0.43 -25.34
N GLU A 580 20.27 -0.79 -26.58
CA GLU A 580 21.03 -1.78 -27.33
C GLU A 580 21.43 -1.19 -28.68
N VAL A 581 22.73 -1.18 -28.97
CA VAL A 581 23.30 -0.61 -30.19
C VAL A 581 23.82 -1.72 -31.09
N THR A 582 23.39 -1.73 -32.34
CA THR A 582 23.85 -2.65 -33.39
C THR A 582 24.45 -1.86 -34.54
N ALA A 583 25.67 -2.19 -34.96
CA ALA A 583 26.28 -1.57 -36.13
C ALA A 583 25.51 -1.92 -37.42
N LEU A 584 25.36 -0.94 -38.30
CA LEU A 584 24.77 -1.08 -39.64
C LEU A 584 25.83 -0.79 -40.71
N PRO A 585 25.58 -1.12 -41.99
CA PRO A 585 26.45 -0.71 -43.08
C PRO A 585 26.67 0.81 -43.10
N ASP A 586 27.94 1.22 -43.17
CA ASP A 586 28.35 2.63 -43.20
C ASP A 586 27.63 3.42 -44.32
N GLN A 587 27.29 4.67 -44.03
CA GLN A 587 26.67 5.58 -45.00
C GLN A 587 27.71 6.63 -45.45
N GLY A 588 28.44 6.30 -46.51
CA GLY A 588 29.55 7.14 -46.99
C GLY A 588 30.67 7.20 -45.95
N ASN A 589 30.99 8.39 -45.46
CA ASN A 589 32.04 8.61 -44.45
C ASN A 589 31.51 8.54 -43.00
N LEU A 590 30.24 8.17 -42.79
CA LEU A 590 29.61 8.10 -41.47
C LEU A 590 29.37 6.65 -41.06
N LYS A 591 29.66 6.35 -39.78
CA LYS A 591 29.29 5.07 -39.15
C LYS A 591 27.81 5.07 -38.84
N ALA A 592 27.12 4.00 -39.22
CA ALA A 592 25.68 3.85 -39.00
C ALA A 592 25.39 2.82 -37.91
N PHE A 593 24.38 3.10 -37.08
CA PHE A 593 23.96 2.24 -35.99
C PHE A 593 22.43 2.16 -35.92
N ARG A 594 21.90 1.00 -35.56
CA ARG A 594 20.55 0.86 -35.03
C ARG A 594 20.65 0.94 -33.52
N VAL A 595 19.87 1.80 -32.89
CA VAL A 595 19.78 1.89 -31.43
C VAL A 595 18.34 1.66 -31.00
N VAL A 596 18.15 0.81 -30.00
CA VAL A 596 16.83 0.42 -29.48
C VAL A 596 16.83 0.65 -27.97
N LEU A 597 15.75 1.21 -27.43
CA LEU A 597 15.51 1.39 -26.00
C LEU A 597 14.48 0.36 -25.55
N PHE A 598 14.79 -0.36 -24.48
CA PHE A 598 13.91 -1.33 -23.83
C PHE A 598 13.59 -0.89 -22.40
N ASP A 599 12.37 -1.16 -21.96
CA ASP A 599 12.07 -1.32 -20.54
C ASP A 599 12.47 -2.73 -20.14
N VAL A 600 13.35 -2.84 -19.15
CA VAL A 600 13.82 -4.12 -18.61
C VAL A 600 13.47 -4.26 -17.13
N SER A 601 12.46 -3.53 -16.65
CA SER A 601 11.93 -3.69 -15.30
C SER A 601 11.25 -5.05 -15.08
N GLU A 602 10.61 -5.60 -16.11
CA GLU A 602 9.91 -6.89 -16.06
C GLU A 602 10.71 -8.03 -16.72
N ALA A 603 10.26 -9.27 -16.53
CA ALA A 603 10.93 -10.48 -17.02
C ALA A 603 11.06 -10.53 -18.56
N GLU A 604 10.08 -9.97 -19.28
CA GLU A 604 10.12 -9.80 -20.73
C GLU A 604 10.39 -8.34 -21.11
N PRO A 605 11.54 -8.00 -21.72
CA PRO A 605 11.85 -6.65 -22.12
C PRO A 605 10.87 -6.08 -23.15
N ALA A 606 10.25 -4.94 -22.84
CA ALA A 606 9.37 -4.23 -23.77
C ALA A 606 10.15 -3.18 -24.56
N GLN A 607 10.10 -3.23 -25.89
CA GLN A 607 10.73 -2.19 -26.72
C GLN A 607 9.95 -0.86 -26.61
N LEU A 608 10.61 0.19 -26.12
CA LEU A 608 10.01 1.51 -25.93
C LEU A 608 10.29 2.46 -27.09
N ALA A 609 11.49 2.41 -27.67
CA ALA A 609 11.86 3.25 -28.79
C ALA A 609 12.93 2.62 -29.68
N ALA A 610 13.01 3.06 -30.93
CA ALA A 610 14.10 2.70 -31.82
C ALA A 610 14.47 3.89 -32.71
N ALA A 611 15.72 3.92 -33.16
CA ALA A 611 16.22 4.91 -34.11
C ALA A 611 17.39 4.37 -34.95
N VAL A 612 17.69 5.06 -36.05
CA VAL A 612 18.93 4.89 -36.80
C VAL A 612 19.82 6.09 -36.54
N ALA A 613 21.03 5.85 -36.06
CA ALA A 613 21.99 6.89 -35.71
C ALA A 613 23.18 6.90 -36.66
N LEU A 614 23.73 8.09 -36.93
CA LEU A 614 24.96 8.28 -37.69
C LEU A 614 26.00 8.99 -36.83
N ALA A 615 27.22 8.47 -36.80
CA ALA A 615 28.35 9.03 -36.09
C ALA A 615 29.54 9.32 -37.03
N GLY A 616 30.25 10.40 -36.77
CA GLY A 616 31.38 10.85 -37.58
C GLY A 616 31.86 12.25 -37.22
N GLN A 617 32.47 12.95 -38.17
CA GLN A 617 32.80 14.37 -38.04
C GLN A 617 31.53 15.20 -38.29
N ARG A 618 31.20 16.13 -37.38
CA ARG A 618 30.04 17.00 -37.53
C ARG A 618 30.16 17.86 -38.79
N PRO A 619 29.10 17.96 -39.61
CA PRO A 619 29.10 18.79 -40.81
C PRO A 619 29.00 20.28 -40.43
N ALA A 620 29.27 21.16 -41.41
CA ALA A 620 29.03 22.58 -41.23
C ALA A 620 27.55 22.86 -40.93
N ALA A 621 27.30 23.76 -39.98
CA ALA A 621 25.95 24.17 -39.60
C ALA A 621 25.21 24.86 -40.76
N PRO A 622 23.90 24.63 -40.92
CA PRO A 622 23.09 25.35 -41.90
C PRO A 622 22.95 26.83 -41.50
N ALA A 623 22.43 27.65 -42.43
CA ALA A 623 22.03 29.00 -42.10
C ALA A 623 20.91 28.99 -41.05
N ALA A 624 21.05 29.85 -40.04
CA ALA A 624 20.07 29.99 -38.98
C ALA A 624 18.75 30.55 -39.55
N LEU A 625 17.62 29.99 -39.15
CA LEU A 625 16.31 30.51 -39.55
C LEU A 625 16.15 31.99 -39.11
N PRO A 626 15.49 32.82 -39.93
CA PRO A 626 15.29 34.22 -39.62
C PRO A 626 14.35 34.34 -38.43
N LYS A 627 14.63 35.28 -37.51
CA LYS A 627 13.75 35.57 -36.38
C LYS A 627 12.39 36.03 -36.90
N LEU A 628 11.30 35.48 -36.37
CA LEU A 628 9.96 35.95 -36.63
C LEU A 628 9.67 37.20 -35.77
N SER A 629 8.91 38.12 -36.36
CA SER A 629 8.36 39.28 -35.66
C SER A 629 6.86 39.11 -35.55
N GLY A 630 6.28 39.54 -34.43
CA GLY A 630 4.86 39.40 -34.16
C GLY A 630 4.56 39.53 -32.67
N ASP A 631 3.42 38.98 -32.25
CA ASP A 631 2.91 39.14 -30.90
C ASP A 631 3.70 38.30 -29.90
N THR A 632 3.89 38.86 -28.70
CA THR A 632 4.51 38.12 -27.59
C THR A 632 3.52 37.09 -27.08
N LEU A 633 3.96 35.84 -26.98
CA LEU A 633 3.17 34.77 -26.37
C LEU A 633 3.08 34.99 -24.87
N GLU A 634 1.89 34.76 -24.32
CA GLU A 634 1.66 34.66 -22.88
C GLU A 634 2.55 33.56 -22.28
N ASP A 635 2.97 33.73 -21.02
CA ASP A 635 3.71 32.70 -20.30
C ASP A 635 2.86 31.42 -20.19
N PRO A 636 3.25 30.33 -20.88
CA PRO A 636 2.42 29.13 -20.95
C PRO A 636 2.34 28.38 -19.62
N TYR A 637 3.27 28.60 -18.69
CA TYR A 637 3.27 27.96 -17.38
C TYR A 637 2.33 28.67 -16.41
N ALA A 638 2.41 30.01 -16.37
CA ALA A 638 1.50 30.84 -15.57
C ALA A 638 0.04 30.66 -16.02
N ALA A 639 -0.17 30.62 -17.34
CA ALA A 639 -1.47 30.40 -17.96
C ALA A 639 -1.95 28.94 -17.94
N ALA A 640 -1.17 27.99 -17.38
CA ALA A 640 -1.49 26.56 -17.32
C ALA A 640 -1.81 25.91 -18.69
N ARG A 641 -1.22 26.44 -19.76
CA ARG A 641 -1.31 25.87 -21.11
C ARG A 641 -0.36 24.70 -21.30
N LEU A 642 0.75 24.71 -20.57
CA LEU A 642 1.69 23.59 -20.49
C LEU A 642 1.67 22.96 -19.11
N PHE A 643 1.95 21.66 -19.09
CA PHE A 643 1.94 20.83 -17.88
C PHE A 643 3.28 20.80 -17.14
N HIS A 644 4.30 21.45 -17.68
CA HIS A 644 5.66 21.45 -17.17
C HIS A 644 5.81 22.20 -15.84
N GLY A 645 6.33 21.50 -14.83
CA GLY A 645 6.79 22.05 -13.57
C GLY A 645 8.17 22.71 -13.67
N PRO A 646 8.67 23.33 -12.57
CA PRO A 646 9.84 24.20 -12.57
C PRO A 646 11.09 23.63 -13.25
N ALA A 647 11.35 22.32 -13.17
CA ALA A 647 12.52 21.69 -13.77
C ALA A 647 12.64 21.88 -15.30
N PHE A 648 11.51 22.10 -15.99
CA PHE A 648 11.42 22.25 -17.45
C PHE A 648 11.09 23.68 -17.92
N GLN A 649 10.97 24.66 -17.01
CA GLN A 649 10.53 26.03 -17.34
C GLN A 649 11.67 26.92 -17.86
N LEU A 650 12.32 26.53 -18.96
CA LEU A 650 13.45 27.26 -19.54
C LEU A 650 13.03 28.39 -20.50
N LEU A 651 11.78 28.38 -20.97
CA LEU A 651 11.26 29.41 -21.88
C LEU A 651 11.13 30.76 -21.17
N LYS A 652 11.92 31.75 -21.58
CA LYS A 652 11.85 33.12 -21.03
C LYS A 652 10.81 33.98 -21.73
N ARG A 653 10.74 33.85 -23.06
CA ARG A 653 9.83 34.61 -23.93
C ARG A 653 9.73 33.94 -25.29
N ALA A 654 8.59 34.06 -25.94
CA ALA A 654 8.40 33.67 -27.33
C ALA A 654 7.56 34.70 -28.08
N THR A 655 7.77 34.80 -29.39
CA THR A 655 6.98 35.62 -30.30
C THR A 655 6.45 34.76 -31.43
N GLU A 656 5.17 34.88 -31.73
CA GLU A 656 4.49 34.16 -32.80
C GLU A 656 4.30 35.06 -34.02
N ALA A 657 4.47 34.51 -35.23
CA ALA A 657 4.19 35.28 -36.44
C ALA A 657 2.71 35.66 -36.55
N PRO A 658 2.37 36.87 -37.04
CA PRO A 658 0.97 37.28 -37.21
C PRO A 658 0.25 36.37 -38.21
N LEU A 659 -0.92 35.84 -37.84
CA LEU A 659 -1.70 34.94 -38.69
C LEU A 659 -2.76 35.72 -39.49
N PRO A 660 -2.96 35.44 -40.79
CA PRO A 660 -2.23 34.47 -41.62
C PRO A 660 -0.88 35.04 -42.11
N ALA A 661 0.20 34.25 -42.00
CA ALA A 661 1.52 34.59 -42.53
C ALA A 661 1.97 33.60 -43.61
N ALA A 662 2.88 34.04 -44.49
CA ALA A 662 3.58 33.16 -45.43
C ALA A 662 4.47 32.12 -44.72
N THR A 663 4.83 32.37 -43.46
CA THR A 663 5.60 31.48 -42.62
C THR A 663 4.95 31.42 -41.25
N VAL A 664 4.43 30.25 -40.87
CA VAL A 664 3.76 30.00 -39.60
C VAL A 664 4.73 29.38 -38.61
N GLY A 665 4.75 29.91 -37.38
CA GLY A 665 5.61 29.41 -36.31
C GLY A 665 5.94 30.48 -35.26
N ALA A 666 6.97 30.19 -34.45
CA ALA A 666 7.42 31.07 -33.37
C ALA A 666 8.95 31.19 -33.30
N SER A 667 9.39 32.25 -32.63
CA SER A 667 10.77 32.45 -32.18
C SER A 667 10.80 32.53 -30.66
N ALA A 668 11.55 31.64 -30.02
CA ALA A 668 11.68 31.53 -28.57
C ALA A 668 13.08 31.89 -28.10
N VAL A 669 13.16 32.41 -26.87
CA VAL A 669 14.42 32.59 -26.13
C VAL A 669 14.36 31.71 -24.88
N LEU A 670 15.31 30.79 -24.80
CA LEU A 670 15.43 29.78 -23.75
C LEU A 670 16.62 30.10 -22.85
N ASP A 671 16.53 29.81 -21.56
CA ASP A 671 17.66 29.85 -20.62
C ASP A 671 18.26 28.45 -20.45
N ALA A 672 19.42 28.20 -21.05
CA ALA A 672 20.05 26.89 -20.98
C ALA A 672 20.57 26.52 -19.58
N GLY A 673 20.70 27.49 -18.67
CA GLY A 673 21.20 27.27 -17.30
C GLY A 673 20.10 27.15 -16.24
N ALA A 674 18.82 27.33 -16.59
CA ALA A 674 17.72 27.34 -15.63
C ALA A 674 17.15 25.95 -15.30
N ALA A 675 17.57 24.89 -16.00
CA ALA A 675 17.03 23.55 -15.82
C ALA A 675 17.50 22.86 -14.53
N ALA A 676 16.61 22.11 -13.88
CA ALA A 676 16.99 21.15 -12.83
C ALA A 676 17.22 19.73 -13.37
N VAL A 677 16.89 19.48 -14.64
CA VAL A 677 17.10 18.21 -15.35
C VAL A 677 18.58 18.06 -15.73
N PRO A 678 19.21 16.87 -15.57
CA PRO A 678 20.57 16.64 -16.01
C PRO A 678 20.79 16.95 -17.50
N HIS A 679 21.89 17.65 -17.83
CA HIS A 679 22.18 18.11 -19.19
C HIS A 679 22.43 16.98 -20.21
N GLY A 680 22.77 15.75 -19.80
CA GLY A 680 23.06 14.66 -20.74
C GLY A 680 24.11 15.02 -21.81
N LEU A 681 23.96 14.44 -23.01
CA LEU A 681 24.75 14.78 -24.20
C LEU A 681 24.08 15.90 -25.01
N LEU A 682 22.76 15.85 -25.14
CA LEU A 682 21.96 16.67 -26.04
C LEU A 682 21.14 17.75 -25.30
N HIS A 683 21.30 17.89 -23.98
CA HIS A 683 20.53 18.81 -23.14
C HIS A 683 19.01 18.60 -23.29
N PRO A 684 18.49 17.49 -22.72
CA PRO A 684 17.10 17.07 -22.96
C PRO A 684 16.08 18.13 -22.53
N ALA A 685 16.30 18.85 -21.43
CA ALA A 685 15.40 19.95 -21.03
C ALA A 685 15.45 21.16 -21.98
N LEU A 686 16.61 21.48 -22.56
CA LEU A 686 16.70 22.55 -23.56
C LEU A 686 16.04 22.15 -24.89
N LEU A 687 16.15 20.88 -25.29
CA LEU A 687 15.42 20.34 -26.43
C LEU A 687 13.91 20.40 -26.17
N ASP A 688 13.47 19.94 -25.00
CA ASP A 688 12.06 19.91 -24.64
C ASP A 688 11.46 21.34 -24.59
N ALA A 689 12.18 22.27 -23.96
CA ALA A 689 11.79 23.68 -23.93
C ALA A 689 11.72 24.35 -25.31
N GLY A 690 12.41 23.82 -26.32
CA GLY A 690 12.27 24.26 -27.71
C GLY A 690 10.87 24.00 -28.29
N LEU A 691 10.17 22.99 -27.75
CA LEU A 691 8.81 22.63 -28.15
C LEU A 691 7.77 23.55 -27.50
N HIS A 692 8.08 24.19 -26.37
CA HIS A 692 7.11 24.93 -25.55
C HIS A 692 6.50 26.18 -26.23
N ALA A 693 7.06 26.62 -27.35
CA ALA A 693 6.50 27.68 -28.17
C ALA A 693 5.44 27.19 -29.17
N ILE A 694 5.29 25.88 -29.35
CA ILE A 694 4.23 25.26 -30.16
C ILE A 694 2.92 25.36 -29.36
N PRO A 695 1.82 25.84 -29.96
CA PRO A 695 0.52 25.89 -29.31
C PRO A 695 -0.12 24.49 -29.28
N HIS A 696 0.44 23.56 -28.51
CA HIS A 696 0.00 22.14 -28.50
C HIS A 696 -1.50 21.96 -28.19
N ASP A 697 -2.10 22.84 -27.37
CA ASP A 697 -3.52 22.82 -27.02
C ASP A 697 -4.43 23.54 -28.04
N ARG A 698 -3.82 24.17 -29.08
CA ARG A 698 -4.48 24.98 -30.12
C ARG A 698 -3.76 24.84 -31.46
N LEU A 699 -3.48 23.60 -31.85
CA LEU A 699 -2.72 23.29 -33.08
C LEU A 699 -3.42 23.77 -34.36
N GLU A 700 -4.74 23.95 -34.33
CA GLU A 700 -5.53 24.53 -35.43
C GLU A 700 -5.07 25.93 -35.84
N ARG A 701 -4.32 26.63 -34.96
CA ARG A 701 -3.70 27.92 -35.28
C ARG A 701 -2.55 27.79 -36.26
N TRP A 702 -1.83 26.67 -36.22
CA TRP A 702 -0.58 26.48 -36.97
C TRP A 702 -0.70 25.49 -38.12
N ALA A 703 -1.60 24.52 -38.01
CA ALA A 703 -1.81 23.47 -38.98
C ALA A 703 -3.31 23.22 -39.16
N ALA A 704 -3.70 22.55 -40.25
CA ALA A 704 -5.09 22.17 -40.53
C ALA A 704 -5.60 21.03 -39.63
N VAL A 705 -5.34 21.11 -38.32
CA VAL A 705 -5.80 20.18 -37.29
C VAL A 705 -7.18 20.63 -36.81
N PRO A 706 -8.15 19.71 -36.61
CA PRO A 706 -9.45 20.07 -36.04
C PRO A 706 -9.34 20.68 -34.64
N PRO A 707 -10.18 21.68 -34.29
CA PRO A 707 -10.23 22.22 -32.93
C PRO A 707 -10.54 21.14 -31.87
N GLY A 708 -10.08 21.36 -30.64
CA GLY A 708 -10.30 20.40 -29.54
C GLY A 708 -9.36 19.18 -29.57
N ARG A 709 -8.24 19.30 -30.28
CA ARG A 709 -7.14 18.33 -30.29
C ARG A 709 -5.96 18.87 -29.50
N VAL A 710 -5.14 17.98 -28.95
CA VAL A 710 -3.88 18.29 -28.29
C VAL A 710 -2.75 17.49 -28.93
N GLY A 711 -1.63 18.14 -29.21
CA GLY A 711 -0.44 17.52 -29.80
C GLY A 711 0.59 17.11 -28.76
N TYR A 712 1.21 15.94 -28.97
CA TYR A 712 2.37 15.51 -28.21
C TYR A 712 3.46 14.94 -29.13
N PRO A 713 4.75 15.16 -28.83
CA PRO A 713 5.87 14.58 -29.59
C PRO A 713 5.75 13.06 -29.71
N ALA A 714 5.68 12.56 -30.94
CA ALA A 714 5.52 11.12 -31.21
C ALA A 714 6.67 10.52 -32.01
N ARG A 715 7.23 11.31 -32.94
CA ARG A 715 8.28 10.84 -33.85
C ARG A 715 9.24 11.95 -34.22
N VAL A 716 10.53 11.74 -34.01
CA VAL A 716 11.58 12.63 -34.55
C VAL A 716 12.06 12.03 -35.86
N LEU A 717 11.62 12.62 -36.96
CA LEU A 717 11.93 12.15 -38.31
C LEU A 717 13.43 12.30 -38.60
N GLU A 718 13.98 13.44 -38.21
CA GLU A 718 15.40 13.72 -38.34
C GLU A 718 15.85 14.69 -37.25
N PHE A 719 16.98 14.39 -36.62
CA PHE A 719 17.66 15.26 -35.66
C PHE A 719 19.13 15.34 -36.02
N ASN A 720 19.60 16.53 -36.36
CA ASN A 720 20.97 16.81 -36.78
C ASN A 720 21.71 17.59 -35.68
N VAL A 721 22.94 17.19 -35.40
CA VAL A 721 23.83 17.87 -34.43
C VAL A 721 25.03 18.45 -35.17
N TYR A 722 25.21 19.77 -35.07
CA TYR A 722 26.27 20.52 -35.75
C TYR A 722 27.33 21.02 -34.76
N ALA A 723 26.94 21.32 -33.52
CA ALA A 723 27.82 21.75 -32.44
C ALA A 723 27.33 21.20 -31.09
N PRO A 724 28.15 21.23 -30.02
CA PRO A 724 27.68 20.87 -28.68
C PRO A 724 26.46 21.71 -28.28
N MET A 725 25.53 21.11 -27.56
CA MET A 725 24.34 21.81 -27.08
C MET A 725 24.74 22.80 -25.97
N PRO A 726 24.25 24.07 -26.01
CA PRO A 726 24.61 25.07 -25.00
C PRO A 726 24.14 24.64 -23.61
N GLN A 727 25.01 24.78 -22.60
CA GLN A 727 24.72 24.41 -21.21
C GLN A 727 24.37 25.60 -20.30
N GLN A 728 24.62 26.83 -20.76
CA GLN A 728 24.35 28.08 -20.06
C GLN A 728 24.05 29.19 -21.08
N GLY A 729 23.45 30.29 -20.60
CA GLY A 729 23.17 31.46 -21.41
C GLY A 729 21.87 31.37 -22.21
N GLU A 730 21.58 32.43 -22.99
CA GLU A 730 20.37 32.48 -23.81
C GLU A 730 20.55 31.72 -25.13
N VAL A 731 19.62 30.82 -25.42
CA VAL A 731 19.55 30.07 -26.68
C VAL A 731 18.31 30.51 -27.44
N ARG A 732 18.47 30.86 -28.72
CA ARG A 732 17.34 31.16 -29.59
C ARG A 732 16.84 29.86 -30.20
N CYS A 733 15.55 29.56 -30.03
CA CYS A 733 14.90 28.44 -30.71
C CYS A 733 13.92 28.96 -31.77
N GLU A 734 14.04 28.47 -33.00
CA GLU A 734 13.16 28.85 -34.11
C GLU A 734 12.30 27.66 -34.51
N VAL A 735 10.98 27.80 -34.45
CA VAL A 735 10.00 26.73 -34.74
C VAL A 735 9.15 27.11 -35.94
N ARG A 736 8.98 26.19 -36.91
CA ARG A 736 8.17 26.40 -38.12
C ARG A 736 7.23 25.23 -38.34
N ALA A 737 5.98 25.51 -38.72
CA ALA A 737 5.08 24.49 -39.23
C ALA A 737 5.64 23.94 -40.56
N ASP A 738 5.67 22.62 -40.72
CA ASP A 738 6.28 21.90 -41.85
C ASP A 738 5.31 20.87 -42.46
N GLY A 739 4.02 21.22 -42.53
CA GLY A 739 2.98 20.35 -43.09
C GLY A 739 2.66 19.14 -42.21
N PHE A 740 2.44 17.99 -42.82
CA PHE A 740 2.04 16.75 -42.13
C PHE A 740 2.89 15.56 -42.55
N LEU A 741 3.08 14.62 -41.63
CA LEU A 741 3.50 13.27 -41.94
C LEU A 741 2.30 12.42 -42.36
N LEU A 742 1.17 12.62 -41.67
CA LEU A 742 -0.14 12.06 -41.98
C LEU A 742 -1.17 13.14 -41.63
N GLU A 743 -1.91 13.63 -42.61
CA GLU A 743 -2.91 14.69 -42.39
C GLU A 743 -4.26 14.09 -41.98
N PRO A 744 -4.92 14.58 -40.92
CA PRO A 744 -4.52 15.66 -40.02
C PRO A 744 -3.81 15.21 -38.72
N ASP A 745 -3.58 13.90 -38.54
CA ASP A 745 -3.24 13.32 -37.23
C ASP A 745 -1.78 13.52 -36.77
N LEU A 746 -0.85 13.76 -37.71
CA LEU A 746 0.59 13.90 -37.46
C LEU A 746 1.17 15.18 -38.10
N PRO A 747 0.84 16.39 -37.60
CA PRO A 747 1.50 17.63 -38.02
C PRO A 747 3.00 17.61 -37.73
N ARG A 748 3.78 18.28 -38.59
CA ARG A 748 5.24 18.37 -38.48
C ARG A 748 5.71 19.76 -38.15
N PHE A 749 6.79 19.82 -37.38
CA PHE A 749 7.46 21.06 -37.00
C PHE A 749 8.96 20.96 -37.22
N ARG A 750 9.54 22.00 -37.82
CA ARG A 750 10.99 22.16 -37.96
C ARG A 750 11.50 23.09 -36.87
N LEU A 751 12.53 22.67 -36.15
CA LEU A 751 13.13 23.41 -35.05
C LEU A 751 14.63 23.61 -35.25
N GLN A 752 15.15 24.77 -34.84
CA GLN A 752 16.60 25.01 -34.73
C GLN A 752 16.95 25.63 -33.38
N TRP A 753 17.95 25.07 -32.68
CA TRP A 753 18.55 25.67 -31.49
C TRP A 753 19.83 26.41 -31.88
N ILE A 754 19.86 27.70 -31.60
CA ILE A 754 20.83 28.65 -32.14
C ILE A 754 21.53 29.34 -30.97
N GLY A 755 22.78 28.96 -30.74
CA GLY A 755 23.66 29.57 -29.74
C GLY A 755 24.50 30.72 -30.32
N GLU A 756 25.49 31.16 -29.55
CA GLU A 756 26.40 32.25 -29.93
C GLU A 756 27.19 31.97 -31.22
N HIS A 757 27.53 30.69 -31.46
CA HIS A 757 28.34 30.27 -32.60
C HIS A 757 27.54 29.74 -33.79
N GLY A 758 26.21 29.92 -33.81
CA GLY A 758 25.33 29.46 -34.88
C GLY A 758 24.39 28.33 -34.46
N VAL A 759 23.90 27.55 -35.44
CA VAL A 759 22.95 26.45 -35.21
C VAL A 759 23.68 25.28 -34.55
N SER A 760 23.28 24.91 -33.33
CA SER A 760 23.81 23.73 -32.62
C SER A 760 23.12 22.45 -33.06
N ALA A 761 21.80 22.49 -33.25
CA ALA A 761 21.00 21.35 -33.70
C ALA A 761 19.78 21.78 -34.51
N GLU A 762 19.32 20.89 -35.40
CA GLU A 762 18.07 21.02 -36.15
C GLU A 762 17.23 19.74 -36.00
N MET A 763 15.93 19.90 -35.79
CA MET A 763 14.98 18.78 -35.67
C MET A 763 13.81 18.93 -36.64
N LEU A 764 13.38 17.82 -37.21
CA LEU A 764 12.06 17.67 -37.82
C LEU A 764 11.24 16.71 -36.97
N LEU A 765 10.27 17.26 -36.25
CA LEU A 765 9.39 16.57 -35.32
C LEU A 765 8.01 16.32 -35.95
N ALA A 766 7.36 15.21 -35.61
CA ALA A 766 5.94 15.00 -35.81
C ALA A 766 5.23 14.76 -34.46
N GLU A 767 4.08 15.41 -34.27
CA GLU A 767 3.27 15.27 -33.05
C GLU A 767 2.01 14.45 -33.31
N ALA A 768 1.65 13.56 -32.39
CA ALA A 768 0.37 12.85 -32.43
C ALA A 768 -0.75 13.70 -31.82
N CYS A 769 -1.87 13.82 -32.53
CA CYS A 769 -3.01 14.62 -32.10
C CYS A 769 -4.11 13.78 -31.43
N PHE A 770 -4.32 13.98 -30.13
CA PHE A 770 -5.35 13.31 -29.33
C PHE A 770 -6.57 14.22 -29.13
N PRO A 771 -7.79 13.68 -28.99
CA PRO A 771 -8.93 14.47 -28.54
C PRO A 771 -8.67 14.98 -27.11
N GLN A 772 -8.98 16.25 -26.84
CA GLN A 772 -8.82 16.81 -25.49
C GLN A 772 -9.75 16.16 -24.46
N GLY A 773 -10.91 15.63 -24.90
CA GLY A 773 -11.95 15.15 -23.99
C GLY A 773 -12.57 16.29 -23.16
N LYS A 774 -13.50 15.97 -22.26
CA LYS A 774 -14.17 17.00 -21.43
C LYS A 774 -13.20 17.65 -20.44
N LEU A 775 -12.36 16.86 -19.77
CA LEU A 775 -11.40 17.36 -18.78
C LEU A 775 -10.27 18.17 -19.43
N GLY A 776 -9.77 17.72 -20.59
CA GLY A 776 -8.73 18.46 -21.31
C GLY A 776 -9.23 19.78 -21.92
N ALA A 777 -10.53 19.88 -22.22
CA ALA A 777 -11.17 21.08 -22.75
C ALA A 777 -11.54 22.12 -21.67
N LEU A 778 -11.35 21.80 -20.38
CA LEU A 778 -11.54 22.78 -19.30
C LEU A 778 -10.63 24.00 -19.48
N PRO A 779 -11.04 25.19 -19.02
CA PRO A 779 -10.17 26.36 -18.97
C PRO A 779 -8.84 26.00 -18.29
N PRO A 780 -7.68 26.43 -18.81
CA PRO A 780 -6.36 25.96 -18.38
C PRO A 780 -6.11 25.96 -16.86
N LEU A 781 -6.49 27.03 -16.17
CA LEU A 781 -6.33 27.16 -14.71
C LEU A 781 -7.26 26.22 -13.94
N GLU A 782 -8.50 26.06 -14.40
CA GLU A 782 -9.48 25.13 -13.84
C GLU A 782 -9.06 23.68 -14.06
N ARG A 783 -8.56 23.36 -15.26
CA ARG A 783 -8.00 22.06 -15.61
C ARG A 783 -6.87 21.66 -14.66
N ARG A 784 -5.93 22.57 -14.41
CA ARG A 784 -4.82 22.34 -13.46
C ARG A 784 -5.33 22.18 -12.03
N ALA A 785 -6.27 23.02 -11.60
CA ALA A 785 -6.86 22.93 -10.26
C ALA A 785 -7.58 21.59 -10.04
N PHE A 786 -8.30 21.09 -11.04
CA PHE A 786 -9.00 19.81 -10.97
C PHE A 786 -8.01 18.63 -11.04
N LEU A 787 -7.23 18.53 -12.12
CA LEU A 787 -6.40 17.33 -12.41
C LEU A 787 -5.16 17.22 -11.51
N ARG A 788 -4.45 18.32 -11.25
CA ARG A 788 -3.20 18.32 -10.46
C ARG A 788 -3.47 18.55 -8.99
N ASP A 789 -4.22 19.61 -8.68
CA ASP A 789 -4.39 20.08 -7.30
C ASP A 789 -5.52 19.34 -6.56
N LYS A 790 -6.23 18.41 -7.24
CA LYS A 790 -7.39 17.66 -6.73
C LYS A 790 -8.41 18.56 -6.03
N ARG A 791 -8.64 19.76 -6.58
CA ARG A 791 -9.63 20.71 -6.05
C ARG A 791 -10.95 20.53 -6.77
N TYR A 792 -12.04 20.68 -6.03
CA TYR A 792 -13.37 20.73 -6.63
C TYR A 792 -13.48 21.95 -7.55
N VAL A 793 -13.85 21.71 -8.80
CA VAL A 793 -14.13 22.75 -9.79
C VAL A 793 -15.57 22.58 -10.25
N PRO A 794 -16.45 23.57 -10.04
CA PRO A 794 -17.85 23.49 -10.47
C PRO A 794 -17.95 23.18 -11.97
N GLY A 795 -18.66 22.10 -12.31
CA GLY A 795 -18.87 21.68 -13.70
C GLY A 795 -17.72 20.87 -14.33
N ALA A 796 -16.59 20.70 -13.64
CA ALA A 796 -15.55 19.77 -14.08
C ALA A 796 -16.00 18.32 -13.84
N SER A 797 -16.37 17.65 -14.92
CA SER A 797 -16.92 16.29 -14.89
C SER A 797 -16.86 15.64 -16.28
N LEU A 798 -16.70 14.32 -16.31
CA LEU A 798 -16.89 13.49 -17.51
C LEU A 798 -18.37 13.23 -17.79
N SER A 799 -19.19 13.19 -16.76
CA SER A 799 -20.61 12.93 -16.84
C SER A 799 -21.40 14.09 -17.46
N ARG A 800 -22.61 13.77 -17.93
CA ARG A 800 -23.63 14.74 -18.31
C ARG A 800 -24.63 14.87 -17.17
N GLN A 801 -25.06 16.09 -16.88
CA GLN A 801 -26.11 16.38 -15.90
C GLN A 801 -27.45 16.62 -16.63
N SER A 802 -28.52 15.94 -16.22
CA SER A 802 -29.85 16.15 -16.79
C SER A 802 -30.95 15.89 -15.75
N GLY A 803 -31.68 16.94 -15.37
CA GLY A 803 -32.83 16.80 -14.45
C GLY A 803 -32.47 16.35 -13.03
N GLY A 804 -31.24 16.60 -12.57
CA GLY A 804 -30.70 16.11 -11.30
C GLY A 804 -30.02 14.74 -11.39
N ASP A 805 -30.12 14.05 -12.53
CA ASP A 805 -29.43 12.79 -12.77
C ASP A 805 -28.02 13.04 -13.39
N THR A 806 -27.05 12.25 -12.93
CA THR A 806 -25.71 12.12 -13.54
C THR A 806 -25.70 10.95 -14.51
N ARG A 807 -25.20 11.16 -15.74
CA ARG A 807 -25.09 10.15 -16.79
C ARG A 807 -23.69 10.05 -17.35
N LEU A 808 -23.13 8.85 -17.47
CA LEU A 808 -21.83 8.63 -18.12
C LEU A 808 -21.82 7.30 -18.87
N SER A 809 -21.36 7.34 -20.13
CA SER A 809 -21.05 6.13 -20.90
C SER A 809 -19.58 5.75 -20.78
N GLN A 810 -19.25 4.47 -21.00
CA GLN A 810 -17.84 4.04 -21.02
C GLN A 810 -17.04 4.73 -22.15
N ALA A 811 -17.66 4.92 -23.32
CA ALA A 811 -17.00 5.60 -24.45
C ALA A 811 -16.61 7.05 -24.14
N GLU A 812 -17.42 7.79 -23.35
CA GLU A 812 -17.06 9.14 -22.90
C GLU A 812 -15.91 9.16 -21.89
N ALA A 813 -15.86 8.17 -20.99
CA ALA A 813 -14.75 8.02 -20.08
C ALA A 813 -13.45 7.74 -20.86
N ASP A 814 -13.48 6.75 -21.75
CA ASP A 814 -12.33 6.34 -22.57
C ASP A 814 -11.79 7.48 -23.44
N ALA A 815 -12.67 8.37 -23.92
CA ALA A 815 -12.28 9.55 -24.69
C ALA A 815 -11.36 10.53 -23.91
N SER A 816 -11.35 10.47 -22.57
CA SER A 816 -10.46 11.24 -21.71
C SER A 816 -9.31 10.41 -21.10
N ASN A 817 -9.18 9.13 -21.47
CA ASN A 817 -8.12 8.21 -20.98
C ASN A 817 -7.11 7.82 -22.07
N TRP A 818 -6.86 8.70 -23.05
CA TRP A 818 -5.92 8.44 -24.16
C TRP A 818 -4.47 8.23 -23.70
N MET A 819 -4.09 8.75 -22.52
CA MET A 819 -2.92 8.34 -21.76
C MET A 819 -3.41 7.39 -20.65
N PRO A 820 -3.17 6.07 -20.77
CA PRO A 820 -3.64 5.09 -19.79
C PRO A 820 -3.27 5.44 -18.34
N GLY A 821 -4.19 5.20 -17.41
CA GLY A 821 -4.04 5.54 -16.00
C GLY A 821 -4.49 6.95 -15.62
N THR A 822 -4.83 7.82 -16.58
CA THR A 822 -5.26 9.19 -16.27
C THR A 822 -6.54 9.19 -15.44
N LEU A 823 -7.53 8.36 -15.79
CA LEU A 823 -8.77 8.26 -15.01
C LEU A 823 -8.54 7.63 -13.64
N GLU A 824 -7.66 6.64 -13.55
CA GLU A 824 -7.28 6.00 -12.30
C GLU A 824 -6.63 6.99 -11.33
N ALA A 825 -5.73 7.84 -11.81
CA ALA A 825 -5.10 8.88 -10.99
C ALA A 825 -6.10 9.97 -10.53
N VAL A 826 -7.12 10.27 -11.33
CA VAL A 826 -8.13 11.31 -11.02
C VAL A 826 -9.30 10.79 -10.19
N TYR A 827 -9.77 9.57 -10.44
CA TYR A 827 -11.01 9.00 -9.87
C TYR A 827 -10.81 7.71 -9.07
N GLY A 828 -9.60 7.13 -9.07
CA GLY A 828 -9.32 5.81 -8.50
C GLY A 828 -9.82 4.63 -9.36
N THR A 829 -10.40 4.91 -10.54
CA THR A 829 -10.96 3.90 -11.44
C THR A 829 -11.23 4.46 -12.85
N ALA A 830 -11.10 3.64 -13.88
CA ALA A 830 -11.57 3.95 -15.25
C ALA A 830 -13.01 3.47 -15.53
N ASN A 831 -13.70 2.87 -14.55
CA ASN A 831 -15.07 2.38 -14.75
C ASN A 831 -16.07 3.55 -14.74
N ALA A 832 -16.78 3.77 -15.85
CA ALA A 832 -17.73 4.87 -15.99
C ALA A 832 -18.86 4.86 -14.94
N GLY A 833 -19.35 3.70 -14.51
CA GLY A 833 -20.38 3.63 -13.47
C GLY A 833 -19.91 4.13 -12.11
N ARG A 834 -18.68 3.77 -11.72
CA ARG A 834 -18.06 4.26 -10.47
C ARG A 834 -17.72 5.75 -10.57
N ILE A 835 -17.18 6.19 -11.71
CA ILE A 835 -16.91 7.61 -11.98
C ILE A 835 -18.22 8.42 -11.86
N ALA A 836 -19.32 7.96 -12.47
CA ALA A 836 -20.62 8.65 -12.39
C ALA A 836 -21.10 8.79 -10.94
N VAL A 837 -20.92 7.76 -10.10
CA VAL A 837 -21.25 7.83 -8.67
C VAL A 837 -20.36 8.84 -7.96
N HIS A 838 -19.04 8.78 -8.17
CA HIS A 838 -18.10 9.70 -7.55
C HIS A 838 -18.41 11.14 -7.98
N GLU A 839 -18.66 11.41 -9.26
CA GLU A 839 -18.98 12.75 -9.76
C GLU A 839 -20.33 13.26 -9.26
N HIS A 840 -21.34 12.39 -9.14
CA HIS A 840 -22.64 12.76 -8.56
C HIS A 840 -22.49 13.19 -7.10
N VAL A 841 -21.81 12.37 -6.29
CA VAL A 841 -21.57 12.65 -4.87
C VAL A 841 -20.65 13.87 -4.71
N ALA A 842 -19.58 13.95 -5.50
CA ALA A 842 -18.65 15.07 -5.53
C ALA A 842 -19.34 16.40 -5.83
N ALA A 843 -20.25 16.42 -6.81
CA ALA A 843 -21.01 17.62 -7.13
C ALA A 843 -21.92 18.07 -5.98
N ARG A 844 -22.58 17.12 -5.31
CA ARG A 844 -23.45 17.39 -4.16
C ARG A 844 -22.65 17.89 -2.95
N GLU A 845 -21.53 17.24 -2.67
CA GLU A 845 -20.70 17.49 -1.50
C GLU A 845 -19.65 18.59 -1.74
N GLN A 846 -19.51 19.09 -2.98
CA GLN A 846 -18.49 20.07 -3.40
C GLN A 846 -17.06 19.61 -3.07
N LEU A 847 -16.77 18.34 -3.36
CA LEU A 847 -15.45 17.72 -3.17
C LEU A 847 -14.91 17.19 -4.49
N HIS A 848 -13.60 17.10 -4.61
CA HIS A 848 -13.01 16.47 -5.78
C HIS A 848 -13.36 14.96 -5.80
N PRO A 849 -13.81 14.41 -6.94
CA PRO A 849 -14.28 13.02 -7.01
C PRO A 849 -13.19 11.99 -6.71
N GLY A 850 -11.92 12.33 -6.93
CA GLY A 850 -10.76 11.50 -6.56
C GLY A 850 -10.48 11.39 -5.07
N LEU A 851 -11.20 12.14 -4.22
CA LEU A 851 -11.13 11.98 -2.78
C LEU A 851 -12.20 11.01 -2.27
N LEU A 852 -13.15 10.55 -3.10
CA LEU A 852 -14.24 9.70 -2.63
C LEU A 852 -13.90 8.20 -2.76
N PRO A 853 -14.34 7.36 -1.81
CA PRO A 853 -15.18 7.70 -0.65
C PRO A 853 -14.41 8.23 0.57
N ASP A 854 -13.08 8.10 0.59
CA ASP A 854 -12.26 8.24 1.81
C ASP A 854 -12.21 9.66 2.39
N GLY A 855 -12.44 10.67 1.55
CA GLY A 855 -12.57 12.07 1.92
C GLY A 855 -13.84 12.38 2.72
N LEU A 856 -14.79 11.44 2.75
CA LEU A 856 -16.01 11.51 3.55
C LEU A 856 -16.17 10.23 4.39
N PRO A 857 -15.25 9.97 5.34
CA PRO A 857 -15.09 8.66 5.98
C PRO A 857 -16.31 8.21 6.78
N LEU A 858 -17.21 9.13 7.13
CA LEU A 858 -18.44 8.86 7.86
C LEU A 858 -19.70 9.14 7.06
N THR A 859 -19.64 9.69 5.84
CA THR A 859 -20.87 10.05 5.11
C THR A 859 -21.24 8.94 4.14
N ARG A 860 -22.42 8.34 4.29
CA ARG A 860 -22.92 7.35 3.33
C ARG A 860 -23.59 8.06 2.15
N PRO A 861 -23.07 7.93 0.91
CA PRO A 861 -23.71 8.51 -0.25
C PRO A 861 -25.05 7.81 -0.53
N ARG A 862 -26.15 8.55 -0.42
CA ARG A 862 -27.49 8.06 -0.73
C ARG A 862 -27.82 8.25 -2.19
N VAL A 863 -27.32 7.36 -3.04
CA VAL A 863 -27.54 7.44 -4.48
C VAL A 863 -28.09 6.13 -5.04
N VAL A 864 -28.89 6.25 -6.09
CA VAL A 864 -29.39 5.17 -6.92
C VAL A 864 -28.62 5.15 -8.22
N ALA A 865 -27.82 4.10 -8.41
CA ALA A 865 -27.13 3.82 -9.64
C ALA A 865 -27.83 2.73 -10.45
N GLY A 866 -27.99 2.95 -11.75
CA GLY A 866 -28.58 2.01 -12.70
C GLY A 866 -27.98 2.17 -14.09
N ARG A 867 -28.54 1.46 -15.07
CA ARG A 867 -28.17 1.60 -16.48
C ARG A 867 -29.38 2.00 -17.32
N ASP A 868 -29.14 2.85 -18.31
CA ASP A 868 -30.11 3.28 -19.32
C ASP A 868 -29.43 3.22 -20.70
N GLY A 869 -29.60 2.10 -21.40
CA GLY A 869 -28.81 1.78 -22.59
C GLY A 869 -27.31 1.66 -22.27
N ASP A 870 -26.48 2.43 -22.97
CA ASP A 870 -25.02 2.47 -22.77
C ASP A 870 -24.60 3.38 -21.61
N ASP A 871 -25.52 4.18 -21.07
CA ASP A 871 -25.24 5.10 -19.96
C ASP A 871 -25.39 4.41 -18.61
N TYR A 872 -24.47 4.74 -17.70
CA TYR A 872 -24.67 4.61 -16.27
C TYR A 872 -25.39 5.85 -15.74
N LEU A 873 -26.47 5.62 -15.00
CA LEU A 873 -27.36 6.66 -14.48
C LEU A 873 -27.27 6.68 -12.97
N VAL A 874 -27.01 7.85 -12.38
CA VAL A 874 -26.94 8.05 -10.93
C VAL A 874 -27.86 9.20 -10.52
N ARG A 875 -28.63 9.01 -9.46
CA ARG A 875 -29.53 10.02 -8.88
C ARG A 875 -29.55 9.92 -7.36
N ASP A 876 -29.98 10.97 -6.67
CA ASP A 876 -30.20 10.89 -5.22
C ASP A 876 -31.33 9.90 -4.90
N ALA A 877 -31.15 9.10 -3.84
CA ALA A 877 -32.21 8.26 -3.31
C ALA A 877 -33.26 9.13 -2.58
N GLU A 878 -34.54 8.75 -2.66
CA GLU A 878 -35.60 9.45 -1.91
C GLU A 878 -35.29 9.45 -0.40
N SER A 879 -35.42 10.62 0.23
CA SER A 879 -35.07 10.79 1.63
C SER A 879 -36.06 10.02 2.53
N SER A 880 -35.62 8.90 3.11
CA SER A 880 -36.31 8.28 4.23
C SER A 880 -36.23 9.17 5.48
N PRO A 881 -37.34 9.40 6.22
CA PRO A 881 -37.32 10.15 7.47
C PRO A 881 -36.50 9.48 8.58
N VAL A 882 -36.09 8.22 8.40
CA VAL A 882 -35.43 7.41 9.43
C VAL A 882 -33.95 7.14 9.12
N ALA A 883 -33.51 7.23 7.87
CA ALA A 883 -32.14 6.83 7.51
C ALA A 883 -31.07 7.78 8.11
N GLU A 884 -29.92 7.23 8.54
CA GLU A 884 -28.76 7.98 9.06
C GLU A 884 -27.90 8.56 7.94
N ARG A 885 -27.50 9.83 8.08
CA ARG A 885 -26.58 10.46 7.11
C ARG A 885 -25.14 10.04 7.37
N LEU A 886 -24.78 9.93 8.65
CA LEU A 886 -23.48 9.52 9.10
C LEU A 886 -23.48 8.03 9.47
N ASP A 887 -22.42 7.32 9.09
CA ASP A 887 -22.11 5.98 9.53
C ASP A 887 -21.12 6.05 10.69
N LEU A 888 -21.63 5.84 11.90
CA LEU A 888 -20.83 5.89 13.12
C LEU A 888 -20.35 4.50 13.57
N SER A 889 -20.51 3.46 12.75
CA SER A 889 -20.13 2.10 13.12
C SER A 889 -18.65 1.96 13.46
N SER A 890 -17.75 2.60 12.70
CA SER A 890 -16.31 2.62 12.96
C SER A 890 -15.98 3.31 14.30
N VAL A 891 -16.63 4.44 14.56
CA VAL A 891 -16.50 5.22 15.81
C VAL A 891 -16.94 4.39 17.00
N ARG A 892 -18.10 3.75 16.88
CA ARG A 892 -18.64 2.88 17.93
C ARG A 892 -17.76 1.69 18.21
N ASN A 893 -17.30 0.99 17.18
CA ASN A 893 -16.46 -0.19 17.34
C ASN A 893 -15.14 0.16 18.06
N HIS A 894 -14.52 1.28 17.69
CA HIS A 894 -13.33 1.78 18.37
C HIS A 894 -13.57 2.00 19.87
N TRP A 895 -14.62 2.77 20.22
CA TRP A 895 -14.88 3.11 21.61
C TRP A 895 -15.41 1.94 22.45
N THR A 896 -16.13 1.00 21.84
CA THR A 896 -16.54 -0.25 22.50
C THR A 896 -15.30 -1.04 22.93
N ALA A 897 -14.32 -1.18 22.04
CA ALA A 897 -13.05 -1.85 22.36
C ALA A 897 -12.22 -1.08 23.41
N ALA A 898 -12.13 0.25 23.30
CA ALA A 898 -11.32 1.07 24.19
C ALA A 898 -11.87 1.13 25.63
N LEU A 899 -13.20 1.23 25.80
CA LEU A 899 -13.83 1.43 27.11
C LEU A 899 -14.05 0.12 27.89
N GLY A 900 -14.01 -1.03 27.22
CA GLY A 900 -14.23 -2.35 27.84
C GLY A 900 -15.68 -2.63 28.22
N VAL A 901 -16.63 -1.88 27.66
CA VAL A 901 -18.07 -2.07 27.85
C VAL A 901 -18.60 -2.93 26.70
N ASN A 902 -19.14 -4.11 27.00
CA ASN A 902 -19.70 -5.00 25.99
C ASN A 902 -21.15 -4.59 25.69
N GLY A 903 -21.45 -4.14 24.47
CA GLY A 903 -22.79 -3.77 24.00
C GLY A 903 -23.10 -2.26 24.07
N SER A 904 -24.31 -1.88 23.67
CA SER A 904 -24.77 -0.49 23.76
C SER A 904 -24.96 -0.05 25.21
N TRP A 905 -24.60 1.18 25.51
CA TRP A 905 -24.82 1.80 26.82
C TRP A 905 -25.22 3.27 26.62
N LEU A 906 -25.75 3.91 27.67
CA LEU A 906 -26.24 5.29 27.55
C LEU A 906 -25.17 6.28 27.05
N GLY A 907 -23.90 6.07 27.39
CA GLY A 907 -22.82 6.92 26.91
C GLY A 907 -22.62 6.87 25.40
N SER A 908 -22.69 5.68 24.78
CA SER A 908 -22.61 5.56 23.31
C SER A 908 -23.82 6.23 22.64
N ASP A 909 -25.02 6.06 23.21
CA ASP A 909 -26.23 6.71 22.69
C ASP A 909 -26.15 8.23 22.74
N LEU A 910 -25.59 8.78 23.81
CA LEU A 910 -25.42 10.22 23.95
C LEU A 910 -24.37 10.75 22.96
N TRP A 911 -23.21 10.10 22.85
CA TRP A 911 -22.15 10.57 21.95
C TRP A 911 -22.55 10.50 20.49
N GLU A 912 -23.07 9.36 20.04
CA GLU A 912 -23.53 9.20 18.67
C GLU A 912 -24.70 10.13 18.37
N GLY A 913 -25.66 10.26 19.29
CA GLY A 913 -26.78 11.19 19.15
C GLY A 913 -26.32 12.65 19.01
N LEU A 914 -25.28 13.06 19.75
CA LEU A 914 -24.71 14.40 19.64
C LEU A 914 -23.93 14.60 18.33
N ILE A 915 -23.22 13.58 17.85
CA ILE A 915 -22.54 13.60 16.55
C ILE A 915 -23.59 13.74 15.43
N GLU A 916 -24.59 12.88 15.39
CA GLU A 916 -25.68 12.95 14.40
C GLU A 916 -26.46 14.27 14.45
N ARG A 917 -26.57 14.86 15.64
CA ARG A 917 -27.27 16.13 15.87
C ARG A 917 -26.50 17.33 15.34
N PHE A 918 -25.21 17.39 15.60
CA PHE A 918 -24.41 18.61 15.45
C PHE A 918 -23.30 18.52 14.41
N VAL A 919 -22.98 17.33 13.90
CA VAL A 919 -22.00 17.15 12.82
C VAL A 919 -22.76 16.84 11.53
N GLU A 920 -22.49 17.62 10.49
CA GLU A 920 -23.08 17.44 9.16
C GLU A 920 -22.32 16.37 8.38
N ARG A 921 -20.99 16.50 8.40
CA ARG A 921 -20.01 15.60 7.77
C ARG A 921 -18.62 15.87 8.33
N VAL A 922 -17.79 14.84 8.27
CA VAL A 922 -16.35 14.95 8.46
C VAL A 922 -15.70 14.87 7.09
N VAL A 923 -14.85 15.85 6.75
CA VAL A 923 -14.17 15.94 5.47
C VAL A 923 -12.67 15.80 5.68
N LEU A 924 -12.06 14.80 5.06
CA LEU A 924 -10.60 14.69 4.96
C LEU A 924 -10.16 15.29 3.62
N THR A 925 -9.41 16.38 3.63
CA THR A 925 -8.94 17.00 2.37
C THR A 925 -7.74 16.27 1.76
N ALA A 926 -7.07 15.43 2.55
CA ALA A 926 -5.95 14.57 2.15
C ALA A 926 -6.04 13.23 2.90
N PRO A 927 -6.97 12.33 2.51
CA PRO A 927 -7.23 11.09 3.26
C PRO A 927 -6.00 10.19 3.36
N ASP A 928 -5.25 10.00 2.27
CA ASP A 928 -4.02 9.18 2.27
C ASP A 928 -2.99 9.67 3.29
N ALA A 929 -2.76 10.99 3.33
CA ALA A 929 -1.83 11.60 4.26
C ALA A 929 -2.33 11.52 5.72
N PHE A 930 -3.63 11.66 5.93
CA PHE A 930 -4.25 11.49 7.26
C PHE A 930 -4.09 10.05 7.77
N TYR A 931 -4.42 9.05 6.95
CA TYR A 931 -4.31 7.65 7.34
C TYR A 931 -2.85 7.15 7.45
N ALA A 932 -1.89 7.81 6.79
CA ALA A 932 -0.46 7.55 7.01
C ALA A 932 0.02 7.91 8.43
N LEU A 933 -0.79 8.67 9.21
CA LEU A 933 -0.57 8.95 10.63
C LEU A 933 -1.11 7.85 11.56
N ALA A 934 -1.74 6.79 11.04
CA ALA A 934 -2.32 5.75 11.89
C ALA A 934 -1.27 5.15 12.84
N GLY A 935 -1.58 5.14 14.13
CA GLY A 935 -0.69 4.69 15.20
C GLY A 935 0.49 5.62 15.50
N LYS A 936 0.58 6.79 14.87
CA LYS A 936 1.60 7.82 15.13
C LYS A 936 0.98 9.02 15.86
N PRO A 937 1.69 9.64 16.82
CA PRO A 937 1.21 10.84 17.48
C PRO A 937 1.24 12.06 16.54
N ALA A 938 0.23 12.93 16.66
CA ALA A 938 0.13 14.19 15.94
C ALA A 938 -0.47 15.30 16.82
N ILE A 939 -0.26 16.56 16.42
CA ILE A 939 -0.89 17.72 17.07
C ILE A 939 -1.98 18.29 16.16
N TYR A 940 -3.23 18.08 16.55
CA TYR A 940 -4.41 18.63 15.89
C TYR A 940 -4.69 20.05 16.40
N VAL A 941 -4.78 21.01 15.49
CA VAL A 941 -4.98 22.42 15.82
C VAL A 941 -6.20 22.96 15.11
N ALA A 942 -7.17 23.48 15.86
CA ALA A 942 -8.46 23.89 15.32
C ALA A 942 -8.86 25.34 15.63
N ASN A 943 -9.79 25.90 14.84
CA ASN A 943 -10.64 27.00 15.30
C ASN A 943 -11.60 26.52 16.41
N HIS A 944 -12.46 27.41 16.93
CA HIS A 944 -13.39 27.05 18.02
C HIS A 944 -14.67 27.88 17.88
N GLN A 945 -15.77 27.29 17.43
CA GLN A 945 -17.05 28.01 17.32
C GLN A 945 -17.90 27.77 18.59
N VAL A 946 -18.10 26.51 18.98
CA VAL A 946 -18.93 26.11 20.14
C VAL A 946 -18.23 25.10 21.05
N GLN A 947 -18.65 25.00 22.32
CA GLN A 947 -17.92 24.21 23.32
C GLN A 947 -17.97 22.69 23.09
N ILE A 948 -19.08 22.17 22.54
CA ILE A 948 -19.26 20.73 22.30
C ILE A 948 -18.24 20.15 21.30
N GLU A 949 -17.65 20.99 20.44
CA GLU A 949 -16.63 20.61 19.47
C GLU A 949 -15.50 19.80 20.10
N SER A 950 -14.96 20.26 21.24
CA SER A 950 -13.82 19.63 21.89
C SER A 950 -14.08 18.16 22.26
N LEU A 951 -15.33 17.80 22.60
CA LEU A 951 -15.69 16.42 22.90
C LEU A 951 -15.89 15.59 21.63
N LEU A 952 -16.66 16.11 20.68
CA LEU A 952 -17.00 15.35 19.47
C LEU A 952 -15.77 15.12 18.60
N ILE A 953 -14.93 16.13 18.39
CA ILE A 953 -13.75 15.98 17.55
C ILE A 953 -12.72 15.02 18.16
N THR A 954 -12.55 15.03 19.48
CA THR A 954 -11.65 14.09 20.17
C THR A 954 -12.11 12.66 19.98
N ASN A 955 -13.42 12.45 20.14
CA ASN A 955 -14.05 11.14 19.94
C ASN A 955 -13.88 10.66 18.48
N LEU A 956 -14.14 11.53 17.52
CA LEU A 956 -14.05 11.24 16.09
C LEU A 956 -12.60 11.00 15.64
N LEU A 957 -11.67 11.88 15.98
CA LEU A 957 -10.26 11.75 15.58
C LEU A 957 -9.59 10.54 16.21
N SER A 958 -9.93 10.18 17.45
CA SER A 958 -9.39 8.96 18.07
C SER A 958 -9.81 7.71 17.31
N ALA A 959 -11.10 7.65 16.92
CA ALA A 959 -11.62 6.55 16.13
C ALA A 959 -11.04 6.52 14.71
N LEU A 960 -10.98 7.67 14.03
CA LEU A 960 -10.55 7.75 12.63
C LEU A 960 -9.04 7.55 12.46
N SER A 961 -8.22 8.07 13.38
CA SER A 961 -6.75 7.89 13.32
C SER A 961 -6.28 6.57 13.95
N GLY A 962 -7.11 5.92 14.77
CA GLY A 962 -6.72 4.76 15.57
C GLY A 962 -5.76 5.10 16.72
N THR A 963 -5.47 6.38 16.95
CA THR A 963 -4.58 6.87 18.00
C THR A 963 -5.39 7.62 19.06
N GLN A 964 -5.15 7.38 20.35
CA GLN A 964 -5.84 8.12 21.41
C GLN A 964 -5.57 9.63 21.26
N VAL A 965 -6.63 10.43 21.12
CA VAL A 965 -6.52 11.89 21.10
C VAL A 965 -6.88 12.44 22.48
N VAL A 966 -6.07 13.37 22.97
CA VAL A 966 -6.23 14.03 24.26
C VAL A 966 -6.45 15.52 24.02
N THR A 967 -7.60 16.04 24.46
CA THR A 967 -7.90 17.47 24.36
C THR A 967 -7.21 18.25 25.48
N MET A 968 -6.62 19.39 25.14
CA MET A 968 -6.17 20.36 26.12
C MET A 968 -7.24 21.42 26.40
N ALA A 969 -7.67 21.55 27.66
CA ALA A 969 -8.68 22.50 28.07
C ALA A 969 -8.26 23.33 29.30
N ASN A 970 -8.85 24.51 29.48
CA ASN A 970 -8.61 25.31 30.69
C ASN A 970 -9.21 24.60 31.94
N ALA A 971 -8.50 24.61 33.06
CA ALA A 971 -8.88 23.92 34.30
C ALA A 971 -10.25 24.30 34.87
N LYS A 972 -10.75 25.51 34.57
CA LYS A 972 -12.12 25.89 34.94
C LYS A 972 -13.19 24.95 34.35
N HIS A 973 -12.91 24.28 33.24
CA HIS A 973 -13.86 23.38 32.58
C HIS A 973 -14.05 22.05 33.32
N GLU A 974 -13.06 21.63 34.11
CA GLU A 974 -13.16 20.44 34.96
C GLU A 974 -14.32 20.54 35.96
N LYS A 975 -14.57 21.75 36.47
CA LYS A 975 -15.65 22.03 37.42
C LYS A 975 -16.95 22.50 36.76
N ARG A 976 -16.98 22.59 35.42
CA ARG A 976 -18.17 22.97 34.63
C ARG A 976 -18.83 21.72 34.03
N TRP A 977 -19.81 21.94 33.14
CA TRP A 977 -20.65 20.88 32.59
C TRP A 977 -19.86 19.80 31.84
N ILE A 978 -18.79 20.14 31.10
CA ILE A 978 -17.94 19.15 30.41
C ILE A 978 -17.32 18.16 31.40
N GLY A 979 -16.68 18.67 32.46
CA GLY A 979 -16.10 17.79 33.48
C GLY A 979 -17.17 17.02 34.26
N TRP A 980 -18.34 17.62 34.48
CA TRP A 980 -19.49 16.93 35.09
C TRP A 980 -19.96 15.74 34.24
N ILE A 981 -20.27 15.94 32.96
CA ILE A 981 -20.82 14.87 32.11
C ILE A 981 -19.83 13.72 31.93
N LEU A 982 -18.52 14.02 31.78
CA LEU A 982 -17.49 12.98 31.68
C LEU A 982 -17.40 12.15 32.96
N ARG A 983 -17.39 12.79 34.15
CA ARG A 983 -17.40 12.06 35.43
C ARG A 983 -18.67 11.22 35.60
N SER A 984 -19.82 11.76 35.21
CA SER A 984 -21.09 11.03 35.29
C SER A 984 -21.10 9.81 34.38
N LEU A 985 -20.63 9.93 33.13
CA LEU A 985 -20.58 8.79 32.20
C LEU A 985 -19.53 7.75 32.58
N PHE A 986 -18.30 8.15 32.92
CA PHE A 986 -17.22 7.20 33.24
C PHE A 986 -17.25 6.67 34.67
N SER A 987 -18.24 7.05 35.48
CA SER A 987 -18.60 6.33 36.71
C SER A 987 -19.50 5.10 36.44
N TYR A 988 -19.83 4.84 35.17
CA TYR A 988 -20.55 3.64 34.76
C TYR A 988 -19.78 2.36 35.14
N PRO A 989 -20.42 1.37 35.81
CA PRO A 989 -19.75 0.15 36.23
C PRO A 989 -19.10 -0.62 35.07
N GLY A 990 -17.79 -0.86 35.17
CA GLY A 990 -17.00 -1.59 34.17
C GLY A 990 -16.42 -0.72 33.06
N ALA A 991 -16.84 0.55 32.92
CA ALA A 991 -16.23 1.48 31.96
C ALA A 991 -14.85 1.94 32.44
N ARG A 992 -13.89 2.04 31.52
CA ARG A 992 -12.57 2.65 31.76
C ARG A 992 -12.60 4.10 31.28
N ASP A 993 -12.24 5.05 32.15
CA ASP A 993 -12.07 6.45 31.75
C ASP A 993 -10.83 6.58 30.84
N PRO A 994 -10.99 7.01 29.58
CA PRO A 994 -9.86 7.19 28.66
C PRO A 994 -8.99 8.40 29.01
N ARG A 995 -9.38 9.23 30.01
CA ARG A 995 -8.72 10.48 30.40
C ARG A 995 -8.48 11.39 29.19
N ALA A 996 -9.52 11.55 28.38
CA ALA A 996 -9.49 12.25 27.10
C ALA A 996 -9.30 13.79 27.17
N ILE A 997 -9.21 14.37 28.38
CA ILE A 997 -8.96 15.80 28.59
C ILE A 997 -7.86 16.00 29.63
N VAL A 998 -6.89 16.86 29.30
CA VAL A 998 -5.90 17.41 30.24
C VAL A 998 -6.22 18.87 30.51
N TYR A 999 -6.22 19.24 31.79
CA TYR A 999 -6.63 20.56 32.27
C TYR A 999 -5.43 21.43 32.65
N PHE A 1000 -5.41 22.69 32.19
CA PHE A 1000 -4.35 23.66 32.51
C PHE A 1000 -4.88 24.98 33.09
N ASP A 1001 -4.17 25.53 34.08
CA ASP A 1001 -4.54 26.79 34.71
C ASP A 1001 -3.79 27.97 34.07
N GLN A 1002 -4.49 28.71 33.20
CA GLN A 1002 -3.94 29.91 32.55
C GLN A 1002 -3.53 31.01 33.53
N SER A 1003 -4.02 31.00 34.78
CA SER A 1003 -3.67 31.99 35.80
C SER A 1003 -2.39 31.64 36.58
N ALA A 1004 -1.88 30.42 36.42
CA ALA A 1004 -0.66 29.92 37.04
C ALA A 1004 0.36 29.52 35.96
N PRO A 1005 1.31 30.39 35.58
CA PRO A 1005 2.30 30.13 34.52
C PRO A 1005 3.09 28.83 34.71
N ASP A 1006 3.40 28.47 35.96
CA ASP A 1006 4.13 27.24 36.30
C ASP A 1006 3.34 25.96 35.96
N SER A 1007 2.00 26.04 35.91
CA SER A 1007 1.15 24.90 35.54
C SER A 1007 1.37 24.46 34.09
N MET A 1008 1.75 25.39 33.19
CA MET A 1008 2.03 25.09 31.79
C MET A 1008 3.28 24.22 31.64
N PHE A 1009 4.32 24.43 32.47
CA PHE A 1009 5.54 23.62 32.43
C PHE A 1009 5.30 22.19 32.90
N HIS A 1010 4.52 22.00 33.96
CA HIS A 1010 4.12 20.67 34.41
C HIS A 1010 3.29 19.92 33.37
N ILE A 1011 2.40 20.65 32.68
CA ILE A 1011 1.57 20.06 31.63
C ILE A 1011 2.39 19.75 30.40
N LEU A 1012 3.36 20.58 30.01
CA LEU A 1012 4.31 20.24 28.95
C LEU A 1012 5.11 18.96 29.25
N ALA A 1013 5.46 18.72 30.51
CA ALA A 1013 6.10 17.46 30.90
C ALA A 1013 5.16 16.25 30.74
N ASP A 1014 3.90 16.36 31.19
CA ASP A 1014 2.88 15.31 31.01
C ASP A 1014 2.55 15.09 29.51
N LEU A 1015 2.47 16.16 28.73
CA LEU A 1015 2.26 16.12 27.29
C LEU A 1015 3.41 15.38 26.60
N LYS A 1016 4.67 15.72 26.89
CA LYS A 1016 5.84 15.02 26.33
C LYS A 1016 5.83 13.54 26.70
N GLN A 1017 5.46 13.21 27.94
CA GLN A 1017 5.35 11.82 28.38
C GLN A 1017 4.27 11.06 27.61
N ARG A 1018 3.07 11.63 27.45
CA ARG A 1018 1.98 11.01 26.71
C ARG A 1018 2.25 10.92 25.20
N LEU A 1019 2.88 11.94 24.61
CA LEU A 1019 3.40 11.88 23.24
C LEU A 1019 4.34 10.68 23.05
N SER A 1020 5.25 10.44 24.01
CA SER A 1020 6.16 9.28 23.99
C SER A 1020 5.44 7.93 24.16
N GLN A 1021 4.22 7.93 24.69
CA GLN A 1021 3.35 6.75 24.79
C GLN A 1021 2.48 6.56 23.55
N GLY A 1022 2.57 7.47 22.57
CA GLY A 1022 1.83 7.41 21.32
C GLY A 1022 0.54 8.24 21.29
N ASP A 1023 0.19 8.98 22.35
CA ASP A 1023 -1.02 9.82 22.36
C ASP A 1023 -0.88 10.99 21.37
N SER A 1024 -1.99 11.35 20.72
CA SER A 1024 -2.13 12.59 19.95
C SER A 1024 -2.80 13.69 20.78
N PHE A 1025 -2.60 14.95 20.38
CA PHE A 1025 -3.17 16.10 21.10
C PHE A 1025 -4.09 16.93 20.24
N PHE A 1026 -5.16 17.41 20.83
CA PHE A 1026 -6.07 18.37 20.22
C PHE A 1026 -6.08 19.69 20.98
N VAL A 1027 -5.91 20.79 20.24
CA VAL A 1027 -5.85 22.16 20.76
C VAL A 1027 -6.69 23.11 19.91
N HIS A 1028 -7.47 23.95 20.57
CA HIS A 1028 -8.07 25.12 19.92
C HIS A 1028 -7.06 26.28 19.85
N ALA A 1029 -6.71 26.71 18.64
CA ALA A 1029 -5.65 27.68 18.34
C ALA A 1029 -5.76 28.98 19.14
N GLN A 1030 -6.96 29.58 19.18
CA GLN A 1030 -7.18 30.87 19.85
C GLN A 1030 -7.33 30.74 21.38
N GLY A 1031 -7.60 29.53 21.90
CA GLY A 1031 -7.96 29.31 23.31
C GLY A 1031 -9.31 29.90 23.74
N THR A 1032 -10.03 30.57 22.84
CA THR A 1032 -11.36 31.14 23.06
C THR A 1032 -12.29 30.85 21.88
N ARG A 1033 -13.58 30.65 22.18
CA ARG A 1033 -14.65 30.52 21.17
C ARG A 1033 -14.88 31.82 20.40
N ALA A 1034 -15.11 31.69 19.10
CA ALA A 1034 -15.56 32.75 18.20
C ALA A 1034 -16.99 33.19 18.53
N GLN A 1035 -17.38 34.38 18.04
CA GLN A 1035 -18.75 34.89 18.20
C GLN A 1035 -19.53 34.88 16.88
N SER A 1036 -18.85 34.69 15.75
CA SER A 1036 -19.46 34.64 14.42
C SER A 1036 -18.80 33.54 13.59
N CYS A 1037 -19.54 32.94 12.66
CA CYS A 1037 -18.98 31.98 11.70
C CYS A 1037 -17.96 32.62 10.75
N ARG A 1038 -17.98 33.95 10.59
CA ARG A 1038 -17.06 34.68 9.70
C ARG A 1038 -15.76 35.12 10.36
N GLU A 1039 -15.58 34.80 11.64
CA GLU A 1039 -14.38 35.15 12.38
C GLU A 1039 -13.21 34.23 11.99
N ALA A 1040 -12.22 34.79 11.29
CA ALA A 1040 -11.02 34.04 10.92
C ALA A 1040 -10.14 33.71 12.12
N THR A 1041 -9.46 32.56 12.07
CA THR A 1041 -8.50 32.16 13.11
C THR A 1041 -7.24 33.02 13.01
N SER A 1042 -7.01 33.87 14.01
CA SER A 1042 -5.91 34.85 13.98
C SER A 1042 -4.83 34.60 15.04
N LYS A 1043 -5.11 33.77 16.05
CA LYS A 1043 -4.22 33.49 17.18
C LYS A 1043 -3.90 32.00 17.28
N LEU A 1044 -2.62 31.72 17.52
CA LEU A 1044 -2.07 30.40 17.82
C LEU A 1044 -0.85 30.60 18.73
N SER A 1045 -0.76 29.83 19.81
CA SER A 1045 0.43 29.83 20.67
C SER A 1045 1.62 29.23 19.92
N SER A 1046 2.76 29.91 19.91
CA SER A 1046 3.99 29.37 19.30
C SER A 1046 4.45 28.09 19.99
N LEU A 1047 4.08 27.88 21.26
CA LEU A 1047 4.42 26.69 22.03
C LEU A 1047 4.07 25.38 21.32
N PHE A 1048 2.92 25.31 20.64
CA PHE A 1048 2.50 24.09 19.95
C PHE A 1048 3.27 23.86 18.65
N VAL A 1049 3.64 24.95 17.97
CA VAL A 1049 4.51 24.91 16.79
C VAL A 1049 5.92 24.50 17.18
N ASP A 1050 6.42 25.06 18.28
CA ASP A 1050 7.73 24.75 18.83
C ASP A 1050 7.79 23.31 19.34
N LEU A 1051 6.74 22.83 20.02
CA LEU A 1051 6.61 21.44 20.46
C LEU A 1051 6.57 20.47 19.28
N ALA A 1052 5.82 20.79 18.22
CA ALA A 1052 5.78 19.97 17.01
C ALA A 1052 7.16 19.82 16.36
N VAL A 1053 7.91 20.92 16.23
CA VAL A 1053 9.27 20.89 15.70
C VAL A 1053 10.25 20.19 16.65
N GLU A 1054 10.15 20.42 17.97
CA GLU A 1054 11.02 19.81 18.98
C GLU A 1054 10.83 18.29 19.07
N GLN A 1055 9.59 17.81 18.96
CA GLN A 1055 9.24 16.39 19.09
C GLN A 1055 9.14 15.67 17.73
N ASN A 1056 9.46 16.36 16.63
CA ASN A 1056 9.34 15.86 15.26
C ASN A 1056 7.95 15.31 14.92
N LEU A 1057 6.90 16.08 15.25
CA LEU A 1057 5.50 15.71 15.07
C LEU A 1057 4.84 16.56 13.98
N PRO A 1058 3.96 15.97 13.15
CA PRO A 1058 3.16 16.74 12.22
C PRO A 1058 2.07 17.55 12.94
N ILE A 1059 1.74 18.72 12.40
CA ILE A 1059 0.56 19.51 12.79
C ILE A 1059 -0.56 19.24 11.81
N VAL A 1060 -1.72 18.79 12.29
CA VAL A 1060 -2.91 18.58 11.46
C VAL A 1060 -3.89 19.76 11.67
N PRO A 1061 -4.10 20.61 10.66
CA PRO A 1061 -5.06 21.70 10.77
C PRO A 1061 -6.48 21.15 10.72
N VAL A 1062 -7.35 21.65 11.60
CA VAL A 1062 -8.77 21.27 11.67
C VAL A 1062 -9.62 22.54 11.64
N ARG A 1063 -10.78 22.50 10.99
CA ARG A 1063 -11.72 23.61 11.00
C ARG A 1063 -13.17 23.16 11.14
N PHE A 1064 -13.87 23.76 12.09
CA PHE A 1064 -15.31 23.69 12.26
C PHE A 1064 -15.97 24.86 11.52
N SER A 1065 -16.99 24.59 10.73
CA SER A 1065 -17.73 25.63 10.00
C SER A 1065 -19.24 25.41 10.04
N GLY A 1066 -20.00 26.51 10.00
CA GLY A 1066 -21.46 26.53 9.89
C GLY A 1066 -22.24 26.48 11.21
N GLY A 1067 -21.57 26.50 12.36
CA GLY A 1067 -22.20 26.36 13.69
C GLY A 1067 -22.52 27.67 14.40
N LEU A 1068 -22.25 28.82 13.78
CA LEU A 1068 -22.48 30.15 14.34
C LEU A 1068 -23.22 31.07 13.36
N PRO A 1069 -23.91 32.11 13.85
CA PRO A 1069 -24.49 33.13 12.99
C PRO A 1069 -23.42 33.97 12.28
N VAL A 1070 -23.85 34.64 11.21
CA VAL A 1070 -23.03 35.63 10.50
C VAL A 1070 -22.73 36.84 11.39
N GLU A 1071 -23.74 37.36 12.08
CA GLU A 1071 -23.57 38.46 13.03
C GLU A 1071 -23.06 37.93 14.38
N PRO A 1072 -22.17 38.64 15.09
CA PRO A 1072 -21.66 38.21 16.39
C PRO A 1072 -22.77 37.92 17.41
N CYS A 1073 -22.76 36.73 17.99
CA CYS A 1073 -23.73 36.34 19.03
C CYS A 1073 -23.38 36.90 20.42
N GLU A 1074 -24.39 37.08 21.26
CA GLU A 1074 -24.21 37.45 22.66
C GLU A 1074 -23.67 36.26 23.46
N GLY A 1075 -22.47 36.41 24.03
CA GLY A 1075 -21.84 35.37 24.84
C GLY A 1075 -21.12 34.30 23.99
N LYS A 1076 -21.02 33.09 24.53
CA LYS A 1076 -20.36 31.94 23.89
C LYS A 1076 -21.27 30.72 23.99
N LEU A 1077 -21.57 30.12 22.86
CA LEU A 1077 -22.50 29.00 22.79
C LEU A 1077 -21.84 27.69 23.23
N GLU A 1078 -22.57 26.89 24.00
CA GLU A 1078 -22.13 25.55 24.39
C GLU A 1078 -22.43 24.54 23.28
N PHE A 1079 -23.61 24.67 22.66
CA PHE A 1079 -24.09 23.92 21.50
C PHE A 1079 -24.59 24.90 20.43
N PRO A 1080 -24.61 24.52 19.14
CA PRO A 1080 -25.17 25.35 18.07
C PRO A 1080 -26.71 25.21 18.02
N VAL A 1081 -27.39 25.22 19.17
CA VAL A 1081 -28.87 25.13 19.23
C VAL A 1081 -29.47 26.41 18.63
N GLY A 1082 -30.44 26.24 17.72
CA GLY A 1082 -30.97 27.34 16.91
C GLY A 1082 -30.12 27.69 15.69
N PHE A 1083 -29.04 26.94 15.46
CA PHE A 1083 -28.22 26.97 14.25
C PHE A 1083 -28.13 25.56 13.66
N GLY A 1084 -27.50 25.42 12.50
CA GLY A 1084 -27.37 24.14 11.84
C GLY A 1084 -26.22 23.28 12.35
N ARG A 1085 -26.10 22.09 11.74
CA ARG A 1085 -24.98 21.16 11.92
C ARG A 1085 -23.68 21.79 11.42
N GLN A 1086 -22.54 21.29 11.90
CA GLN A 1086 -21.22 21.79 11.53
C GLN A 1086 -20.51 20.82 10.58
N ASP A 1087 -19.81 21.36 9.58
CA ASP A 1087 -18.81 20.60 8.83
C ASP A 1087 -17.50 20.56 9.62
N TYR A 1088 -16.91 19.37 9.72
CA TYR A 1088 -15.63 19.15 10.39
C TYR A 1088 -14.58 18.86 9.32
N TRP A 1089 -13.77 19.86 9.00
CA TRP A 1089 -12.70 19.74 8.02
C TRP A 1089 -11.39 19.35 8.69
N VAL A 1090 -10.75 18.29 8.20
CA VAL A 1090 -9.42 17.84 8.62
C VAL A 1090 -8.49 17.99 7.43
N GLY A 1091 -7.48 18.83 7.59
CA GLY A 1091 -6.55 19.19 6.54
C GLY A 1091 -5.38 18.22 6.38
N GLU A 1092 -4.56 18.51 5.37
CA GLU A 1092 -3.30 17.81 5.15
C GLU A 1092 -2.34 18.01 6.34
N PRO A 1093 -1.71 16.94 6.86
CA PRO A 1093 -0.70 17.05 7.90
C PRO A 1093 0.50 17.88 7.44
N ILE A 1094 0.81 18.94 8.18
CA ILE A 1094 2.00 19.77 7.96
C ILE A 1094 3.19 19.10 8.61
N ALA A 1095 4.12 18.62 7.80
CA ALA A 1095 5.33 17.95 8.27
C ALA A 1095 6.25 18.91 9.07
N PRO A 1096 6.93 18.42 10.12
CA PRO A 1096 7.81 19.25 10.95
C PRO A 1096 8.98 19.86 10.16
N GLU A 1097 9.43 19.20 9.07
CA GLU A 1097 10.48 19.69 8.17
C GLU A 1097 10.05 20.94 7.39
N VAL A 1098 8.77 21.00 7.00
CA VAL A 1098 8.20 22.19 6.34
C VAL A 1098 8.21 23.37 7.30
N LEU A 1099 7.79 23.16 8.55
CA LEU A 1099 7.81 24.21 9.58
C LEU A 1099 9.24 24.61 9.95
N SER A 1100 10.17 23.67 10.05
CA SER A 1100 11.55 23.96 10.45
C SER A 1100 12.30 24.78 9.38
N ALA A 1101 12.03 24.54 8.10
CA ALA A 1101 12.59 25.29 6.97
C ALA A 1101 12.07 26.72 6.84
N LEU A 1102 10.88 27.02 7.39
CA LEU A 1102 10.32 28.37 7.39
C LEU A 1102 10.98 29.28 8.45
N PRO A 1103 11.17 30.58 8.16
CA PRO A 1103 11.56 31.56 9.17
C PRO A 1103 10.62 31.51 10.38
N TYR A 1104 11.15 31.63 11.60
CA TYR A 1104 10.38 31.47 12.85
C TYR A 1104 9.08 32.29 12.87
N ALA A 1105 9.12 33.54 12.40
CA ALA A 1105 7.96 34.42 12.33
C ALA A 1105 6.87 33.96 11.35
N ALA A 1106 7.21 33.15 10.34
CA ALA A 1106 6.29 32.68 9.30
C ALA A 1106 5.61 31.34 9.65
N ARG A 1107 6.19 30.53 10.55
CA ARG A 1107 5.67 29.19 10.92
C ARG A 1107 4.23 29.24 11.41
N ARG A 1108 3.93 30.19 12.29
CA ARG A 1108 2.58 30.37 12.84
C ARG A 1108 1.58 30.76 11.76
N SER A 1109 1.95 31.69 10.88
CA SER A 1109 1.07 32.13 9.80
C SER A 1109 0.73 30.97 8.87
N HIS A 1110 1.71 30.12 8.56
CA HIS A 1110 1.49 28.93 7.73
C HIS A 1110 0.41 27.99 8.30
N VAL A 1111 0.46 27.69 9.61
CA VAL A 1111 -0.57 26.86 10.27
C VAL A 1111 -1.94 27.56 10.28
N LEU A 1112 -1.98 28.87 10.55
CA LEU A 1112 -3.22 29.64 10.55
C LEU A 1112 -3.86 29.73 9.16
N ASP A 1113 -3.05 29.91 8.12
CA ASP A 1113 -3.49 29.95 6.74
C ASP A 1113 -4.03 28.58 6.32
N ALA A 1114 -3.37 27.49 6.74
CA ALA A 1114 -3.87 26.13 6.51
C ALA A 1114 -5.25 25.90 7.17
N ILE A 1115 -5.43 26.31 8.43
CA ILE A 1115 -6.74 26.21 9.13
C ILE A 1115 -7.81 27.04 8.39
N ASN A 1116 -7.52 28.30 8.08
CA ASN A 1116 -8.48 29.20 7.43
C ASN A 1116 -8.74 28.85 5.95
N GLY A 1117 -7.87 28.05 5.34
CA GLY A 1117 -8.03 27.52 3.99
C GLY A 1117 -8.92 26.29 3.89
N LEU A 1118 -9.27 25.65 5.01
CA LEU A 1118 -10.16 24.49 5.01
C LEU A 1118 -11.62 24.91 4.86
N GLY A 1119 -12.35 24.27 3.94
CA GLY A 1119 -13.76 24.57 3.70
C GLY A 1119 -14.01 25.97 3.12
N PRO A 1120 -15.23 26.53 3.29
CA PRO A 1120 -15.57 27.86 2.79
C PRO A 1120 -14.65 28.93 3.39
N ALA A 1121 -14.22 29.91 2.60
CA ALA A 1121 -13.42 31.02 3.11
C ALA A 1121 -14.19 31.77 4.22
N PRO A 1122 -13.55 32.19 5.34
CA PRO A 1122 -14.26 32.75 6.50
C PRO A 1122 -15.24 33.89 6.15
N HIS A 1123 -14.86 34.79 5.23
CA HIS A 1123 -15.72 35.90 4.82
C HIS A 1123 -16.99 35.48 4.06
N GLY A 1124 -16.97 34.30 3.43
CA GLY A 1124 -18.10 33.71 2.71
C GLY A 1124 -18.87 32.67 3.51
N GLU A 1125 -18.43 32.34 4.73
CA GLU A 1125 -19.10 31.36 5.57
C GLU A 1125 -20.50 31.84 6.01
N SER A 1126 -21.45 30.91 6.05
CA SER A 1126 -22.81 31.09 6.54
C SER A 1126 -23.21 29.87 7.37
N PRO A 1127 -24.07 30.02 8.39
CA PRO A 1127 -24.56 28.89 9.16
C PRO A 1127 -25.33 27.90 8.29
N HIS A 1128 -25.26 26.63 8.66
CA HIS A 1128 -26.16 25.62 8.11
C HIS A 1128 -27.60 25.87 8.59
N PRO A 1129 -28.64 25.37 7.88
CA PRO A 1129 -30.02 25.54 8.29
C PRO A 1129 -30.30 24.94 9.68
N PRO A 1130 -31.02 25.66 10.57
CA PRO A 1130 -31.33 25.15 11.90
C PRO A 1130 -32.38 24.04 11.89
N ASP A 1131 -32.43 23.26 12.98
CA ASP A 1131 -33.55 22.35 13.28
C ASP A 1131 -34.51 23.04 14.27
N PRO A 1132 -35.59 23.67 13.78
CA PRO A 1132 -36.53 24.41 14.63
C PRO A 1132 -37.32 23.49 15.58
N ASN A 1133 -37.49 22.21 15.22
CA ASN A 1133 -38.23 21.26 16.05
C ASN A 1133 -37.42 20.93 17.30
N PHE A 1134 -36.15 20.57 17.13
CA PHE A 1134 -35.27 20.29 18.25
C PHE A 1134 -35.04 21.53 19.14
N GLU A 1135 -34.87 22.70 18.54
CA GLU A 1135 -34.78 23.95 19.29
C GLU A 1135 -36.04 24.21 20.14
N GLY A 1136 -37.22 23.99 19.57
CA GLY A 1136 -38.49 24.09 20.27
C GLY A 1136 -38.58 23.13 21.46
N GLU A 1137 -38.12 21.89 21.29
CA GLU A 1137 -38.08 20.87 22.35
C GLU A 1137 -37.16 21.26 23.50
N VAL A 1138 -35.94 21.72 23.18
CA VAL A 1138 -34.96 22.19 24.19
C VAL A 1138 -35.55 23.36 25.00
N ARG A 1139 -36.09 24.38 24.31
CA ARG A 1139 -36.70 25.55 24.98
C ARG A 1139 -37.90 25.16 25.85
N ARG A 1140 -38.77 24.29 25.35
CA ARG A 1140 -39.94 23.80 26.10
C ARG A 1140 -39.51 23.05 27.36
N TRP A 1141 -38.49 22.19 27.26
CA TRP A 1141 -37.98 21.44 28.41
C TRP A 1141 -37.36 22.35 29.47
N MET A 1142 -36.57 23.36 29.06
CA MET A 1142 -36.02 24.36 29.99
C MET A 1142 -37.13 25.08 30.76
N GLN A 1143 -38.20 25.49 30.09
CA GLN A 1143 -39.34 26.17 30.72
C GLN A 1143 -40.10 25.28 31.70
N LEU A 1144 -40.23 23.98 31.41
CA LEU A 1144 -40.98 23.03 32.24
C LEU A 1144 -40.19 22.55 33.47
N SER A 1145 -38.90 22.27 33.30
CA SER A 1145 -38.06 21.64 34.34
C SER A 1145 -37.19 22.64 35.12
N GLY A 1146 -36.96 23.83 34.56
CA GLY A 1146 -36.07 24.84 35.13
C GLY A 1146 -34.58 24.51 34.97
N VAL A 1147 -34.22 23.48 34.19
CA VAL A 1147 -32.82 23.16 33.87
C VAL A 1147 -32.24 24.11 32.80
N ASP A 1148 -30.92 24.16 32.71
CA ASP A 1148 -30.20 24.94 31.70
C ASP A 1148 -30.22 24.28 30.31
N GLU A 1149 -29.83 25.05 29.28
CA GLU A 1149 -29.78 24.61 27.88
C GLU A 1149 -28.92 23.35 27.70
N VAL A 1150 -27.83 23.23 28.47
CA VAL A 1150 -26.94 22.06 28.41
C VAL A 1150 -27.68 20.79 28.79
N ARG A 1151 -28.31 20.74 29.96
CA ARG A 1151 -29.06 19.56 30.41
C ARG A 1151 -30.22 19.24 29.49
N ALA A 1152 -30.94 20.27 29.04
CA ALA A 1152 -32.04 20.12 28.10
C ALA A 1152 -31.57 19.52 26.77
N THR A 1153 -30.44 19.99 26.23
CA THR A 1153 -29.88 19.48 24.96
C THR A 1153 -29.42 18.03 25.07
N LEU A 1154 -28.73 17.67 26.15
CA LEU A 1154 -28.28 16.28 26.38
C LEU A 1154 -29.48 15.33 26.49
N LEU A 1155 -30.51 15.71 27.26
CA LEU A 1155 -31.70 14.89 27.43
C LEU A 1155 -32.53 14.79 26.14
N MET A 1156 -32.78 15.91 25.45
CA MET A 1156 -33.57 15.90 24.21
C MET A 1156 -32.87 15.11 23.10
N THR A 1157 -31.54 15.09 23.07
CA THR A 1157 -30.78 14.22 22.16
C THR A 1157 -31.11 12.75 22.39
N LEU A 1158 -31.11 12.28 23.65
CA LEU A 1158 -31.48 10.90 23.99
C LEU A 1158 -32.97 10.61 23.69
N VAL A 1159 -33.86 11.56 23.98
CA VAL A 1159 -35.29 11.43 23.68
C VAL A 1159 -35.52 11.24 22.18
N GLN A 1160 -34.87 12.04 21.33
CA GLN A 1160 -35.00 11.91 19.88
C GLN A 1160 -34.45 10.59 19.36
N ARG A 1161 -33.33 10.09 19.93
CA ARG A 1161 -32.77 8.79 19.58
C ARG A 1161 -33.76 7.64 19.87
N VAL A 1162 -34.40 7.65 21.05
CA VAL A 1162 -35.45 6.67 21.39
C VAL A 1162 -36.67 6.78 20.47
N ARG A 1163 -37.17 8.00 20.22
CA ARG A 1163 -38.31 8.20 19.32
C ARG A 1163 -38.03 7.73 17.90
N ARG A 1164 -36.81 7.95 17.41
CA ARG A 1164 -36.39 7.51 16.09
C ARG A 1164 -36.38 5.99 15.99
N ALA A 1165 -35.87 5.29 17.00
CA ALA A 1165 -35.91 3.83 17.05
C ALA A 1165 -37.35 3.30 17.15
N GLU A 1166 -38.22 3.96 17.93
CA GLU A 1166 -39.65 3.63 18.00
C GLU A 1166 -40.36 3.84 16.64
N LEU A 1167 -40.07 4.95 15.96
CA LEU A 1167 -40.61 5.26 14.63
C LEU A 1167 -40.08 4.26 13.58
N ALA A 1168 -38.81 3.88 13.64
CA ALA A 1168 -38.22 2.86 12.79
C ALA A 1168 -38.95 1.51 12.95
N GLY A 1169 -39.19 1.10 14.19
CA GLY A 1169 -39.97 -0.09 14.51
C GLY A 1169 -41.42 -0.01 14.00
N GLN A 1170 -42.07 1.15 14.11
CA GLN A 1170 -43.42 1.38 13.56
C GLN A 1170 -43.45 1.31 12.02
N LEU A 1171 -42.41 1.81 11.36
CA LEU A 1171 -42.28 1.81 9.91
C LEU A 1171 -41.69 0.50 9.36
N GLY A 1172 -41.36 -0.47 10.22
CA GLY A 1172 -40.75 -1.74 9.81
C GLY A 1172 -39.35 -1.59 9.22
N VAL A 1173 -38.62 -0.54 9.61
CA VAL A 1173 -37.21 -0.31 9.25
C VAL A 1173 -36.35 -0.97 10.33
N PHE A 1174 -35.68 -2.08 9.98
CA PHE A 1174 -34.89 -2.87 10.94
C PHE A 1174 -33.39 -2.53 10.94
N ASP A 1175 -32.97 -1.53 10.16
CA ASP A 1175 -31.58 -1.04 10.09
C ASP A 1175 -31.32 0.19 10.99
N VAL A 1176 -32.11 0.36 12.04
CA VAL A 1176 -31.91 1.42 13.03
C VAL A 1176 -31.51 0.76 14.33
N GLU A 1177 -30.46 1.29 14.94
CA GLU A 1177 -29.92 0.69 16.16
C GLU A 1177 -30.84 0.93 17.35
N GLU A 1178 -30.99 -0.13 18.17
CA GLU A 1178 -31.78 -0.05 19.38
C GLU A 1178 -31.00 0.71 20.47
N PRO A 1179 -31.58 1.78 21.06
CA PRO A 1179 -30.97 2.48 22.18
C PRO A 1179 -30.77 1.53 23.37
N ALA A 1180 -29.77 1.82 24.19
CA ALA A 1180 -29.48 1.08 25.40
C ALA A 1180 -30.70 1.05 26.35
N ALA A 1181 -30.84 -0.05 27.10
CA ALA A 1181 -31.97 -0.23 28.01
C ALA A 1181 -32.07 0.88 29.06
N GLU A 1182 -30.92 1.42 29.51
CA GLU A 1182 -30.80 2.55 30.42
C GLU A 1182 -31.31 3.85 29.79
N THR A 1183 -31.02 4.07 28.50
CA THR A 1183 -31.50 5.22 27.74
C THR A 1183 -33.02 5.17 27.62
N VAL A 1184 -33.58 4.01 27.26
CA VAL A 1184 -35.03 3.80 27.18
C VAL A 1184 -35.68 3.99 28.55
N ALA A 1185 -35.09 3.46 29.62
CA ALA A 1185 -35.59 3.62 30.98
C ALA A 1185 -35.59 5.08 31.45
N LEU A 1186 -34.52 5.84 31.15
CA LEU A 1186 -34.41 7.27 31.44
C LEU A 1186 -35.50 8.06 30.70
N VAL A 1187 -35.65 7.85 29.39
CA VAL A 1187 -36.65 8.55 28.56
C VAL A 1187 -38.07 8.24 29.02
N ARG A 1188 -38.39 6.98 29.37
CA ARG A 1188 -39.69 6.61 29.92
C ARG A 1188 -39.93 7.20 31.31
N ALA A 1189 -38.90 7.35 32.14
CA ALA A 1189 -39.03 7.97 33.46
C ALA A 1189 -39.41 9.45 33.36
N VAL A 1190 -38.83 10.15 32.38
CA VAL A 1190 -39.20 11.54 32.05
C VAL A 1190 -40.68 11.65 31.65
N GLN A 1191 -41.23 10.64 30.96
CA GLN A 1191 -42.63 10.63 30.53
C GLN A 1191 -43.61 10.24 31.66
N THR A 1192 -43.24 9.24 32.46
CA THR A 1192 -44.15 8.58 33.42
C THR A 1192 -44.03 9.07 34.85
N GLY A 1193 -42.97 9.80 35.17
CA GLY A 1193 -42.69 10.24 36.53
C GLY A 1193 -41.98 9.19 37.40
N THR A 1194 -41.70 7.99 36.88
CA THR A 1194 -41.14 6.88 37.67
C THR A 1194 -39.99 6.21 36.92
N LEU A 1195 -38.80 6.17 37.51
CA LEU A 1195 -37.66 5.43 36.96
C LEU A 1195 -37.72 3.95 37.38
N ALA A 1196 -38.15 3.09 36.46
CA ALA A 1196 -38.05 1.65 36.59
C ALA A 1196 -36.75 1.17 35.94
N ALA A 1197 -35.70 0.95 36.73
CA ALA A 1197 -34.42 0.43 36.25
C ALA A 1197 -34.27 -1.06 36.65
N PRO A 1198 -33.93 -1.97 35.73
CA PRO A 1198 -33.60 -3.35 36.08
C PRO A 1198 -32.14 -3.47 36.57
N GLY A 1199 -31.93 -4.14 37.72
CA GLY A 1199 -30.60 -4.62 38.13
C GLY A 1199 -29.68 -3.64 38.90
N PRO A 1200 -28.40 -4.00 39.10
CA PRO A 1200 -27.44 -3.29 39.97
C PRO A 1200 -27.02 -1.88 39.48
N LEU A 1201 -27.40 -1.48 38.26
CA LEU A 1201 -27.12 -0.16 37.66
C LEU A 1201 -28.11 0.96 38.11
N SER A 1202 -29.11 0.60 38.92
CA SER A 1202 -30.24 1.46 39.28
C SER A 1202 -29.87 2.72 40.10
N GLU A 1203 -28.74 2.73 40.82
CA GLU A 1203 -28.30 3.90 41.59
C GLU A 1203 -27.57 4.92 40.72
N TRP A 1204 -26.67 4.45 39.85
CA TRP A 1204 -25.97 5.30 38.87
C TRP A 1204 -26.96 6.02 37.96
N LEU A 1205 -27.93 5.29 37.40
CA LEU A 1205 -28.94 5.89 36.51
C LEU A 1205 -29.84 6.90 37.24
N ARG A 1206 -30.15 6.68 38.53
CA ARG A 1206 -30.90 7.65 39.35
C ARG A 1206 -30.12 8.94 39.57
N ALA A 1207 -28.83 8.85 39.85
CA ALA A 1207 -27.97 10.01 40.03
C ALA A 1207 -27.89 10.83 38.73
N LEU A 1208 -27.66 10.17 37.59
CA LEU A 1208 -27.63 10.82 36.28
C LEU A 1208 -28.98 11.44 35.90
N ALA A 1209 -30.10 10.73 36.14
CA ALA A 1209 -31.44 11.23 35.86
C ALA A 1209 -31.77 12.48 36.67
N THR A 1210 -31.41 12.51 37.96
CA THR A 1210 -31.60 13.67 38.85
C THR A 1210 -30.84 14.89 38.33
N GLU A 1211 -29.60 14.70 37.89
CA GLU A 1211 -28.77 15.77 37.35
C GLU A 1211 -29.27 16.28 35.99
N LEU A 1212 -29.77 15.40 35.11
CA LEU A 1212 -30.32 15.79 33.79
C LEU A 1212 -31.71 16.44 33.87
N CYS A 1213 -32.54 16.02 34.84
CA CYS A 1213 -33.93 16.47 34.96
C CYS A 1213 -34.13 17.59 36.01
N GLY A 1214 -33.15 17.86 36.87
CA GLY A 1214 -33.22 18.81 37.98
C GLY A 1214 -33.87 18.25 39.25
N ASN A 1215 -33.80 19.00 40.36
CA ASN A 1215 -34.28 18.60 41.70
C ASN A 1215 -35.81 18.52 41.87
N GLN A 1216 -36.59 18.62 40.79
CA GLN A 1216 -38.03 18.39 40.83
C GLN A 1216 -38.27 16.86 40.89
N PRO A 1217 -39.16 16.34 41.75
CA PRO A 1217 -39.60 14.95 41.60
C PRO A 1217 -40.12 14.79 40.17
N LEU A 1218 -39.79 13.67 39.52
CA LEU A 1218 -40.32 13.29 38.22
C LEU A 1218 -41.87 13.26 38.34
N GLN A 1219 -42.54 14.41 38.22
CA GLN A 1219 -43.98 14.48 38.29
C GLN A 1219 -44.53 14.23 36.90
N PRO A 1220 -45.65 13.50 36.76
CA PRO A 1220 -46.31 13.31 35.48
C PRO A 1220 -46.94 14.64 35.05
N ALA A 1221 -46.13 15.53 34.48
CA ALA A 1221 -46.59 16.77 33.87
C ALA A 1221 -46.75 16.54 32.37
N ARG A 1222 -48.00 16.60 31.92
CA ARG A 1222 -48.50 16.68 30.53
C ARG A 1222 -47.46 17.11 29.49
N VAL A 1223 -46.60 16.20 29.07
CA VAL A 1223 -46.01 16.22 27.74
C VAL A 1223 -46.83 15.22 26.97
N ASP A 1224 -47.88 15.69 26.30
CA ASP A 1224 -48.42 14.95 25.16
C ASP A 1224 -47.33 14.98 24.08
N PRO A 1225 -46.66 13.86 23.76
CA PRO A 1225 -45.66 13.80 22.72
C PRO A 1225 -46.29 13.48 21.35
N MET A 1226 -47.60 13.20 21.28
CA MET A 1226 -48.30 12.76 20.07
C MET A 1226 -49.09 13.87 19.37
N GLY A 1227 -48.92 15.13 19.76
CA GLY A 1227 -49.65 16.27 19.20
C GLY A 1227 -48.79 17.25 18.39
N ALA A 1228 -48.81 17.07 17.06
CA ALA A 1228 -48.62 18.06 15.98
C ALA A 1228 -47.25 18.76 15.79
N ALA A 1229 -46.43 18.25 14.86
CA ALA A 1229 -46.28 18.76 13.49
C ALA A 1229 -45.39 17.81 12.69
#